data_AF-A0A1H4F6Q8-F1
#
_entry.id   AF-A0A1H4F6Q8-F1
#
_cell.length_a   1.000
_cell.length_b   1.000
_cell.length_c   1.000
_cell.angle_alpha   90.00
_cell.angle_beta   90.00
_cell.angle_gamma   90.00
#
_symmetry.space_group_name_H-M   'P 1'
#
loop_
_entity.id
_entity.type
_entity.pdbx_description
1 polymer ?
#
loop_
_entity_poly.entity_id
_entity_poly.type
_entity_poly.pdbx_seq_one_letter_code
_entity_poly.pdbx_strand_id
1 'polypeptide(L)'
;MTLANPRFPRSPGGAILAAPASGDDRVGEGMGDEMDILGADSSFASLSTADLLEARDLYHWHLLNKKNVVGTAVGLSLIRKSDPWPVGERPDAGGGVRAATRAPVRGERTFDNSEVRDYSRPCILVLVDAWIPADRFGSGAEQESPEELVPSTLYLPDGRTVPVCVVKVTPSAPDASVLPPRTWPASRIGGGFPLVSESQGVQNLGSVGTLVTDGHTVFALTSRHVTGPGGSPVSSFLGGSLSVVGRASARHLTRRPFAEVYPQFSGRRTFATLDVGLVEVDDVTAWTSQGYGLPAAGALADLNELNIGVRLIGARVRAFGAASGELHGRIAALFYRYRSRGGFDDVTDFLIAPDPEAAGDADPGAGESRPGDSGTVWYLVPAGDAPLRPIAVQWGGQGFLGASGAGFDFSLATSLSAILRLLDVELVVDYNTGPQPYWGKTGHYTIATFACERATDAKLRTLLTVNTDRISFSLAGLGHGAIDTTTVQAKRNGGFVPLADVPDLVWKNLPGAVKGGRDTAFRTGPEHPNHFADIDQLLDGTTLRARCVEDPANVSVPVWQDYYTRLGHTEPDKRGLLPFRVQQFFDELVAAVRAKDVVRYVAAAGLVAHYVGDACQPLHGSFLADGLEDGTGKGVHSAYESTMIDRHDVEIVSGIARALDGAALPPLVTSGAEAAVAVVRLMDRSATAIDPRALVSAYAAVATKPGDSTVRVTDALWTAFGPLTIGVLADGALTLAMLWQSAWKAAGGDAAFSSGALTAVDTAALQALYEDPAFVPSLTLDEIGPVLQSAPSSGRSRTSGARRKTAQKKTP
;
A
#
# COMPACT_ATOMS: atom_id res chain seq x y z
N MET A 1 -9.47 30.47 52.82
CA MET A 1 -9.30 29.24 53.64
C MET A 1 -9.57 28.06 52.72
N THR A 2 -8.71 27.08 52.46
CA THR A 2 -7.28 26.88 52.71
C THR A 2 -6.87 25.77 51.73
N LEU A 3 -5.72 25.93 51.08
CA LEU A 3 -5.11 24.97 50.14
C LEU A 3 -4.75 23.65 50.82
N ALA A 4 -4.77 22.54 50.07
CA ALA A 4 -4.07 21.31 50.42
C ALA A 4 -3.45 20.66 49.17
N ASN A 5 -2.17 20.31 49.32
CA ASN A 5 -1.21 19.84 48.33
C ASN A 5 -0.57 18.58 48.94
N PRO A 6 -0.36 17.45 48.23
CA PRO A 6 0.43 16.35 48.77
C PRO A 6 1.86 16.31 48.21
N ARG A 7 2.80 16.11 49.14
CA ARG A 7 4.26 16.10 48.99
C ARG A 7 4.79 14.74 48.55
N PHE A 8 5.89 14.77 47.79
CA PHE A 8 6.86 13.67 47.60
C PHE A 8 7.78 13.51 48.83
N PRO A 9 8.28 12.29 49.14
CA PRO A 9 9.30 12.07 50.15
C PRO A 9 10.74 12.19 49.59
N ARG A 10 11.60 12.83 50.39
CA ARG A 10 13.08 12.86 50.28
C ARG A 10 13.70 11.78 51.17
N SER A 11 14.95 11.37 50.86
CA SER A 11 16.10 11.12 51.77
C SER A 11 17.32 10.61 50.94
N PRO A 12 18.58 10.54 51.46
CA PRO A 12 19.45 11.65 51.87
C PRO A 12 20.95 11.50 51.45
N GLY A 13 21.73 12.59 51.55
CA GLY A 13 23.11 12.63 52.10
C GLY A 13 24.31 12.05 51.31
N GLY A 14 25.31 12.90 51.02
CA GLY A 14 26.61 12.51 50.44
C GLY A 14 27.78 12.46 51.43
N ALA A 15 28.97 12.06 50.94
CA ALA A 15 30.30 12.38 51.49
C ALA A 15 31.47 12.05 50.51
N ILE A 16 32.17 13.12 50.10
CA ILE A 16 33.60 13.43 49.87
C ILE A 16 34.70 12.32 49.87
N LEU A 17 35.72 12.52 49.00
CA LEU A 17 37.20 12.30 49.10
C LEU A 17 37.74 11.51 47.87
N ALA A 18 38.91 11.71 47.26
CA ALA A 18 40.03 12.66 47.26
C ALA A 18 40.95 12.27 46.05
N ALA A 19 41.80 13.19 45.57
CA ALA A 19 42.84 12.92 44.54
C ALA A 19 44.10 12.24 45.12
N PRO A 20 44.98 11.69 44.25
CA PRO A 20 46.33 12.27 44.05
C PRO A 20 46.76 12.27 42.55
N ALA A 21 47.43 13.31 41.99
CA ALA A 21 48.89 13.60 41.95
C ALA A 21 49.77 12.39 41.52
N SER A 22 50.81 12.43 40.69
CA SER A 22 51.47 13.39 39.77
C SER A 22 52.71 12.66 39.17
N GLY A 23 53.20 13.06 37.99
CA GLY A 23 54.53 12.67 37.44
C GLY A 23 54.55 12.91 35.92
N ASP A 24 54.92 14.09 35.42
CA ASP A 24 56.28 14.67 35.25
C ASP A 24 57.13 13.95 34.18
N ASP A 25 57.29 14.58 33.01
CA ASP A 25 58.59 14.82 32.37
C ASP A 25 58.47 15.69 31.09
N ARG A 26 59.05 16.89 31.19
CA ARG A 26 59.93 17.60 30.23
C ARG A 26 59.45 18.09 28.85
N VAL A 27 59.36 19.41 28.82
CA VAL A 27 59.68 20.41 27.78
C VAL A 27 60.62 19.95 26.64
N GLY A 28 60.20 20.24 25.40
CA GLY A 28 61.03 20.29 24.20
C GLY A 28 60.28 21.00 23.07
N GLU A 29 60.51 22.30 22.93
CA GLU A 29 59.96 23.20 21.90
C GLU A 29 60.34 22.76 20.47
N GLY A 30 59.40 22.92 19.54
CA GLY A 30 59.63 22.78 18.10
C GLY A 30 58.51 23.45 17.32
N MET A 31 58.76 24.70 16.90
CA MET A 31 57.89 25.59 16.12
C MET A 31 57.10 24.89 15.00
N GLY A 32 55.77 24.97 15.07
CA GLY A 32 54.85 24.71 13.96
C GLY A 32 53.67 25.69 14.10
N ASP A 33 53.50 26.54 13.09
CA ASP A 33 52.50 27.62 12.92
C ASP A 33 51.53 27.85 14.09
N GLU A 34 51.70 29.01 14.75
CA GLU A 34 50.78 29.55 15.75
C GLU A 34 49.33 29.56 15.23
N MET A 35 48.49 28.65 15.75
CA MET A 35 47.06 28.97 15.93
C MET A 35 47.02 30.14 16.91
N ASP A 36 46.66 31.31 16.40
CA ASP A 36 46.40 32.49 17.23
C ASP A 36 45.24 32.14 18.17
N ILE A 37 45.55 31.87 19.43
CA ILE A 37 44.57 31.59 20.50
C ILE A 37 43.62 32.77 20.73
N LEU A 38 44.02 33.98 20.29
CA LEU A 38 43.19 35.19 20.29
C LEU A 38 42.64 35.52 18.89
N GLY A 39 43.02 34.74 17.89
CA GLY A 39 42.54 34.82 16.52
C GLY A 39 41.14 34.22 16.45
N ALA A 40 40.29 34.81 15.62
CA ALA A 40 38.96 34.30 15.33
C ALA A 40 39.04 33.05 14.44
N ASP A 41 39.81 32.04 14.85
CA ASP A 41 39.86 30.75 14.18
C ASP A 41 38.48 30.11 14.24
N SER A 42 37.85 30.23 13.08
CA SER A 42 36.46 30.01 12.75
C SER A 42 35.89 28.65 13.19
N SER A 43 35.36 28.62 14.41
CA SER A 43 34.48 27.56 14.89
C SER A 43 33.13 27.64 14.18
N PHE A 44 33.05 27.15 12.95
CA PHE A 44 31.80 27.06 12.18
C PHE A 44 30.84 25.98 12.72
N ALA A 45 31.25 25.18 13.71
CA ALA A 45 30.46 24.09 14.28
C ALA A 45 29.24 24.57 15.11
N SER A 46 29.15 25.88 15.41
CA SER A 46 28.09 26.46 16.23
C SER A 46 27.02 27.25 15.45
N LEU A 47 27.08 27.32 14.12
CA LEU A 47 26.10 28.08 13.32
C LEU A 47 24.72 27.40 13.34
N SER A 48 23.73 28.14 13.81
CA SER A 48 22.32 27.78 13.82
C SER A 48 21.62 28.14 12.50
N THR A 49 20.42 27.58 12.29
CA THR A 49 19.56 27.96 11.15
C THR A 49 19.27 29.46 11.11
N ALA A 50 19.07 30.07 12.29
CA ALA A 50 18.82 31.49 12.42
C ALA A 50 20.00 32.33 11.92
N ASP A 51 21.23 31.94 12.26
CA ASP A 51 22.46 32.64 11.82
C ASP A 51 22.59 32.60 10.28
N LEU A 52 22.27 31.45 9.67
CA LEU A 52 22.34 31.27 8.23
C LEU A 52 21.27 32.10 7.50
N LEU A 53 20.05 32.15 8.05
CA LEU A 53 18.96 32.97 7.51
C LEU A 53 19.23 34.47 7.70
N GLU A 54 19.82 34.88 8.82
CA GLU A 54 20.26 36.26 9.08
C GLU A 54 21.31 36.70 8.06
N ALA A 55 22.36 35.88 7.85
CA ALA A 55 23.37 36.18 6.84
C ALA A 55 22.78 36.24 5.44
N ARG A 56 21.84 35.34 5.09
CA ARG A 56 21.16 35.40 3.80
C ARG A 56 20.32 36.67 3.63
N ASP A 57 19.58 37.09 4.66
CA ASP A 57 18.75 38.31 4.63
C ASP A 57 19.62 39.58 4.52
N LEU A 58 20.74 39.63 5.27
CA LEU A 58 21.69 40.74 5.21
C LEU A 58 22.33 40.90 3.82
N TYR A 59 22.69 39.78 3.19
CA TYR A 59 23.32 39.74 1.88
C TYR A 59 22.32 39.57 0.72
N HIS A 60 21.02 39.71 0.98
CA HIS A 60 19.95 39.48 0.01
C HIS A 60 20.20 40.15 -1.34
N TRP A 61 20.40 41.47 -1.34
CA TRP A 61 20.64 42.22 -2.58
C TRP A 61 21.96 41.86 -3.26
N HIS A 62 22.98 41.55 -2.46
CA HIS A 62 24.28 41.18 -2.98
C HIS A 62 24.21 39.86 -3.75
N LEU A 63 23.52 38.86 -3.21
CA LEU A 63 23.36 37.54 -3.84
C LEU A 63 22.30 37.53 -4.93
N LEU A 64 21.21 38.30 -4.78
CA LEU A 64 20.13 38.40 -5.77
C LEU A 64 20.60 39.02 -7.09
N ASN A 65 21.50 40.00 -7.03
CA ASN A 65 21.93 40.74 -8.21
C ASN A 65 23.14 40.11 -8.94
N LYS A 66 23.69 38.99 -8.44
CA LYS A 66 24.79 38.29 -9.13
C LYS A 66 24.26 37.66 -10.41
N LYS A 67 24.99 37.87 -11.51
CA LYS A 67 24.61 37.45 -12.86
C LYS A 67 24.16 35.99 -12.98
N ASN A 68 24.89 35.07 -12.33
CA ASN A 68 24.69 33.63 -12.49
C ASN A 68 23.96 32.98 -11.31
N VAL A 69 23.53 33.74 -10.29
CA VAL A 69 22.92 33.16 -9.08
C VAL A 69 21.42 32.97 -9.29
N VAL A 70 21.01 31.73 -9.49
CA VAL A 70 19.62 31.36 -9.77
C VAL A 70 18.85 30.96 -8.52
N GLY A 71 19.53 30.59 -7.44
CA GLY A 71 18.88 30.14 -6.19
C GLY A 71 19.79 30.27 -4.98
N THR A 72 19.18 30.28 -3.79
CA THR A 72 19.92 30.17 -2.53
C THR A 72 19.16 29.24 -1.58
N ALA A 73 19.86 28.53 -0.72
CA ALA A 73 19.26 27.70 0.32
C ALA A 73 20.16 27.66 1.56
N VAL A 74 19.64 27.13 2.65
CA VAL A 74 20.38 26.87 3.88
C VAL A 74 20.65 25.38 4.00
N GLY A 75 21.88 24.98 4.28
CA GLY A 75 22.23 23.56 4.35
C GLY A 75 23.62 23.28 4.87
N LEU A 76 24.15 22.10 4.54
CA LEU A 76 25.51 21.68 4.86
C LEU A 76 26.40 21.79 3.61
N SER A 77 27.68 22.12 3.81
CA SER A 77 28.63 22.26 2.72
C SER A 77 28.80 20.94 1.99
N LEU A 78 28.60 20.94 0.67
CA LEU A 78 28.74 19.77 -0.17
C LEU A 78 30.22 19.54 -0.57
N ILE A 79 30.69 18.32 -0.38
CA ILE A 79 32.05 17.87 -0.68
C ILE A 79 32.01 16.99 -1.91
N ARG A 80 32.93 17.19 -2.88
CA ARG A 80 32.92 16.37 -4.09
C ARG A 80 33.24 14.93 -3.72
N LYS A 81 32.55 13.98 -4.35
CA LYS A 81 32.81 12.54 -4.18
C LYS A 81 34.26 12.17 -4.54
N SER A 82 34.85 12.90 -5.49
CA SER A 82 36.26 12.76 -5.89
C SER A 82 37.27 13.41 -4.92
N ASP A 83 36.83 14.27 -4.00
CA ASP A 83 37.74 14.87 -3.01
C ASP A 83 38.14 13.78 -2.00
N PRO A 84 39.44 13.60 -1.71
CA PRO A 84 39.92 12.56 -0.79
C PRO A 84 39.37 12.81 0.63
N TRP A 85 39.12 11.73 1.35
CA TRP A 85 38.82 11.82 2.78
C TRP A 85 40.02 12.42 3.52
N PRO A 86 39.80 13.26 4.55
CA PRO A 86 40.88 13.73 5.40
C PRO A 86 41.61 12.53 5.99
N VAL A 87 42.91 12.39 5.73
CA VAL A 87 43.72 11.34 6.35
C VAL A 87 43.85 11.72 7.82
N GLY A 88 43.23 10.93 8.71
CA GLY A 88 43.16 11.25 10.13
C GLY A 88 44.53 11.38 10.79
N GLU A 89 44.58 12.19 11.85
CA GLU A 89 45.67 12.25 12.81
C GLU A 89 45.97 10.84 13.37
N ARG A 90 46.91 10.15 12.73
CA ARG A 90 47.80 9.15 13.32
C ARG A 90 49.17 9.32 12.65
N PRO A 91 50.15 9.97 13.30
CA PRO A 91 51.48 10.13 12.74
C PRO A 91 52.32 8.86 12.99
N ASP A 92 51.92 7.72 12.44
CA ASP A 92 52.72 6.48 12.49
C ASP A 92 52.73 5.78 11.13
N ALA A 93 53.43 6.34 10.16
CA ALA A 93 54.11 5.57 9.10
C ALA A 93 55.07 6.49 8.33
N GLY A 94 56.36 6.20 8.51
CA GLY A 94 57.53 6.76 7.85
C GLY A 94 57.36 7.51 6.52
N GLY A 95 57.84 8.76 6.54
CA GLY A 95 58.90 9.19 5.63
C GLY A 95 58.52 9.40 4.16
N GLY A 96 58.16 10.63 3.83
CA GLY A 96 58.24 11.14 2.46
C GLY A 96 57.77 12.58 2.39
N VAL A 97 58.71 13.53 2.35
CA VAL A 97 58.44 14.95 2.05
C VAL A 97 57.71 15.02 0.72
N ARG A 98 56.38 15.17 0.75
CA ARG A 98 55.61 15.47 -0.46
C ARG A 98 55.80 16.94 -0.77
N ALA A 99 56.56 17.20 -1.84
CA ALA A 99 56.63 18.51 -2.47
C ALA A 99 55.22 19.07 -2.61
N ALA A 100 55.04 20.36 -2.28
CA ALA A 100 53.79 21.09 -2.42
C ALA A 100 53.36 21.11 -3.90
N THR A 101 52.69 20.05 -4.33
CA THR A 101 51.98 20.02 -5.60
C THR A 101 50.85 21.04 -5.49
N ARG A 102 50.93 22.06 -6.34
CA ARG A 102 49.91 23.08 -6.58
C ARG A 102 48.52 22.44 -6.42
N ALA A 103 47.75 22.91 -5.44
CA ALA A 103 46.45 22.34 -5.13
C ALA A 103 45.64 22.19 -6.43
N PRO A 104 45.10 21.00 -6.74
CA PRO A 104 44.39 20.78 -7.98
C PRO A 104 43.27 21.82 -8.11
N VAL A 105 43.11 22.40 -9.30
CA VAL A 105 42.01 23.33 -9.59
C VAL A 105 40.72 22.59 -9.27
N ARG A 106 40.03 23.02 -8.20
CA ARG A 106 38.80 22.37 -7.76
C ARG A 106 37.74 22.55 -8.85
N GLY A 107 37.31 21.43 -9.44
CA GLY A 107 36.31 21.41 -10.52
C GLY A 107 34.92 21.87 -10.06
N GLU A 108 33.93 21.81 -10.94
CA GLU A 108 32.56 22.19 -10.58
C GLU A 108 31.94 21.29 -9.50
N ARG A 109 30.99 21.86 -8.77
CA ARG A 109 30.24 21.16 -7.72
C ARG A 109 28.78 21.08 -8.15
N THR A 110 28.19 19.89 -8.18
CA THR A 110 26.77 19.64 -8.49
C THR A 110 26.15 18.78 -7.39
N PHE A 111 24.83 18.61 -7.40
CA PHE A 111 24.17 17.69 -6.46
C PHE A 111 24.55 16.22 -6.72
N ASP A 112 24.89 15.82 -7.95
CA ASP A 112 25.26 14.42 -8.25
C ASP A 112 26.68 14.07 -7.85
N ASN A 113 27.60 15.02 -8.07
CA ASN A 113 29.03 14.77 -7.91
C ASN A 113 29.54 15.08 -6.51
N SER A 114 28.64 15.52 -5.62
CA SER A 114 28.97 15.95 -4.27
C SER A 114 28.00 15.39 -3.23
N GLU A 115 28.45 15.33 -1.99
CA GLU A 115 27.74 14.73 -0.88
C GLU A 115 28.01 15.49 0.43
N VAL A 116 27.18 15.24 1.44
CA VAL A 116 27.44 15.67 2.82
C VAL A 116 28.32 14.62 3.49
N ARG A 117 29.33 15.06 4.22
CA ARG A 117 30.23 14.21 5.02
C ARG A 117 30.22 14.66 6.47
N ASP A 118 30.80 13.85 7.37
CA ASP A 118 30.83 14.11 8.81
C ASP A 118 31.46 15.46 9.20
N TYR A 119 32.32 16.01 8.33
CA TYR A 119 32.98 17.30 8.51
C TYR A 119 32.36 18.44 7.69
N SER A 120 31.21 18.22 7.05
CA SER A 120 30.46 19.26 6.35
C SER A 120 29.96 20.31 7.34
N ARG A 121 30.17 21.59 7.01
CA ARG A 121 29.85 22.72 7.88
C ARG A 121 28.51 23.36 7.46
N PRO A 122 27.72 23.92 8.41
CA PRO A 122 26.56 24.72 8.06
C PRO A 122 26.94 25.90 7.16
N CYS A 123 26.17 26.13 6.10
CA CYS A 123 26.49 27.14 5.08
C CYS A 123 25.25 27.62 4.33
N ILE A 124 25.43 28.71 3.58
CA ILE A 124 24.48 29.12 2.53
C ILE A 124 24.88 28.41 1.23
N LEU A 125 23.96 27.62 0.70
CA LEU A 125 24.07 27.06 -0.64
C LEU A 125 23.71 28.15 -1.64
N VAL A 126 24.62 28.46 -2.56
CA VAL A 126 24.39 29.41 -3.66
C VAL A 126 24.36 28.64 -4.96
N LEU A 127 23.18 28.55 -5.57
CA LEU A 127 22.97 27.81 -6.80
C LEU A 127 23.24 28.72 -8.00
N VAL A 128 24.12 28.27 -8.89
CA VAL A 128 24.51 29.01 -10.10
C VAL A 128 24.21 28.21 -11.36
N ASP A 129 23.79 28.89 -12.43
CA ASP A 129 23.56 28.27 -13.74
C ASP A 129 24.86 28.06 -14.56
N ALA A 130 25.86 28.89 -14.30
CA ALA A 130 27.19 28.80 -14.91
C ALA A 130 28.30 28.70 -13.84
N TRP A 131 29.19 27.71 -14.00
CA TRP A 131 30.39 27.60 -13.17
C TRP A 131 31.56 28.35 -13.81
N ILE A 132 32.02 29.41 -13.15
CA ILE A 132 33.19 30.19 -13.58
C ILE A 132 34.36 29.88 -12.64
N PRO A 133 35.49 29.36 -13.16
CA PRO A 133 36.71 29.17 -12.37
C PRO A 133 37.21 30.46 -11.73
N ALA A 134 37.76 30.38 -10.52
CA ALA A 134 38.16 31.56 -9.74
C ALA A 134 39.22 32.44 -10.44
N ASP A 135 40.07 31.84 -11.29
CA ASP A 135 41.11 32.54 -12.06
C ASP A 135 40.57 33.30 -13.30
N ARG A 136 39.28 33.15 -13.61
CA ARG A 136 38.59 33.89 -14.67
C ARG A 136 37.95 35.20 -14.22
N PHE A 137 38.02 35.52 -12.93
CA PHE A 137 37.58 36.81 -12.40
C PHE A 137 38.77 37.77 -12.32
N GLY A 138 38.61 38.99 -12.83
CA GLY A 138 39.70 39.96 -12.88
C GLY A 138 39.38 41.19 -13.73
N SER A 139 40.40 42.00 -14.01
CA SER A 139 40.27 43.25 -14.78
C SER A 139 40.60 43.10 -16.26
N GLY A 140 40.84 41.87 -16.75
CA GLY A 140 41.15 41.60 -18.16
C GLY A 140 39.92 41.62 -19.08
N ALA A 141 40.14 41.89 -20.37
CA ALA A 141 39.06 42.03 -21.37
C ALA A 141 38.21 40.75 -21.59
N GLU A 142 38.76 39.58 -21.29
CA GLU A 142 38.08 38.26 -21.38
C GLU A 142 37.70 37.69 -19.99
N GLN A 143 37.93 38.46 -18.92
CA GLN A 143 37.63 38.06 -17.54
C GLN A 143 36.32 38.66 -17.08
N GLU A 144 35.62 37.95 -16.19
CA GLU A 144 34.40 38.43 -15.57
C GLU A 144 34.73 39.40 -14.42
N SER A 145 33.87 40.39 -14.20
CA SER A 145 34.09 41.39 -13.15
C SER A 145 34.26 40.72 -11.77
N PRO A 146 35.24 41.12 -10.93
CA PRO A 146 35.37 40.62 -9.57
C PRO A 146 34.12 40.84 -8.72
N GLU A 147 33.30 41.83 -9.06
CA GLU A 147 32.02 42.10 -8.40
C GLU A 147 30.99 41.00 -8.64
N GLU A 148 31.14 40.19 -9.69
CA GLU A 148 30.27 39.03 -9.98
C GLU A 148 30.70 37.76 -9.25
N LEU A 149 31.88 37.76 -8.62
CA LEU A 149 32.35 36.64 -7.83
C LEU A 149 31.41 36.42 -6.64
N VAL A 150 30.93 35.19 -6.46
CA VAL A 150 30.19 34.80 -5.26
C VAL A 150 31.19 34.67 -4.11
N PRO A 151 31.05 35.43 -3.01
CA PRO A 151 31.97 35.35 -1.89
C PRO A 151 31.94 33.95 -1.26
N SER A 152 33.10 33.45 -0.84
CA SER A 152 33.22 32.14 -0.16
C SER A 152 32.77 32.19 1.31
N THR A 153 32.65 33.39 1.88
CA THR A 153 32.26 33.63 3.27
C THR A 153 31.53 34.96 3.38
N LEU A 154 30.42 34.98 4.11
CA LEU A 154 29.66 36.17 4.47
C LEU A 154 30.03 36.60 5.90
N TYR A 155 30.10 37.89 6.13
CA TYR A 155 30.52 38.47 7.41
C TYR A 155 29.35 39.22 8.03
N LEU A 156 28.93 38.79 9.22
CA LEU A 156 27.88 39.47 9.97
C LEU A 156 28.46 40.65 10.77
N PRO A 157 27.65 41.68 11.11
CA PRO A 157 28.13 42.88 11.81
C PRO A 157 28.72 42.61 13.20
N ASP A 158 28.37 41.48 13.80
CA ASP A 158 28.85 41.05 15.12
C ASP A 158 30.09 40.15 15.06
N GLY A 159 30.68 39.98 13.86
CA GLY A 159 31.90 39.20 13.64
C GLY A 159 31.65 37.71 13.37
N ARG A 160 30.42 37.22 13.43
CA ARG A 160 30.10 35.85 12.97
C ARG A 160 30.39 35.73 11.47
N THR A 161 30.96 34.61 11.06
CA THR A 161 31.26 34.30 9.66
C THR A 161 30.42 33.12 9.19
N VAL A 162 29.77 33.25 8.03
CA VAL A 162 28.92 32.21 7.45
C VAL A 162 29.53 31.72 6.13
N PRO A 163 29.88 30.41 6.01
CA PRO A 163 30.41 29.86 4.77
C PRO A 163 29.39 29.89 3.64
N VAL A 164 29.90 30.01 2.41
CA VAL A 164 29.12 29.88 1.18
C VAL A 164 29.60 28.66 0.39
N CYS A 165 28.66 27.80 0.02
CA CYS A 165 28.92 26.65 -0.83
C CYS A 165 28.24 26.85 -2.19
N VAL A 166 29.05 27.19 -3.20
CA VAL A 166 28.57 27.35 -4.58
C VAL A 166 28.27 25.97 -5.19
N VAL A 167 27.09 25.81 -5.78
CA VAL A 167 26.63 24.59 -6.44
C VAL A 167 26.12 24.96 -7.83
N LYS A 168 26.66 24.33 -8.87
CA LYS A 168 26.16 24.45 -10.24
C LYS A 168 24.90 23.61 -10.38
N VAL A 169 23.87 24.20 -10.96
CA VAL A 169 22.65 23.53 -11.38
C VAL A 169 22.33 23.91 -12.82
N THR A 170 21.62 23.03 -13.53
CA THR A 170 21.12 23.33 -14.86
C THR A 170 19.62 23.04 -14.83
N PRO A 171 18.75 24.06 -14.84
CA PRO A 171 17.31 23.85 -14.77
C PRO A 171 16.82 22.94 -15.90
N SER A 172 15.95 21.98 -15.58
CA SER A 172 15.18 21.20 -16.53
C SER A 172 13.69 21.39 -16.29
N ALA A 173 12.89 21.16 -17.33
CA ALA A 173 11.46 20.96 -17.12
C ALA A 173 11.26 19.62 -16.39
N PRO A 174 10.35 19.55 -15.41
CA PRO A 174 9.95 18.28 -14.81
C PRO A 174 9.39 17.33 -15.88
N ASP A 175 9.54 16.03 -15.66
CA ASP A 175 8.98 15.05 -16.60
C ASP A 175 7.45 15.18 -16.65
N ALA A 176 6.93 15.46 -17.85
CA ALA A 176 5.51 15.58 -18.14
C ALA A 176 4.95 14.33 -18.84
N SER A 177 5.68 13.21 -18.79
CA SER A 177 5.24 11.92 -19.33
C SER A 177 3.87 11.51 -18.76
N VAL A 178 3.10 10.80 -19.60
CA VAL A 178 1.75 10.36 -19.24
C VAL A 178 1.83 9.50 -17.99
N LEU A 179 1.05 9.88 -16.97
CA LEU A 179 0.98 9.13 -15.72
C LEU A 179 0.58 7.67 -16.01
N PRO A 180 1.33 6.69 -15.49
CA PRO A 180 0.93 5.30 -15.63
C PRO A 180 -0.46 5.12 -15.02
N PRO A 181 -1.36 4.34 -15.65
CA PRO A 181 -2.68 4.07 -15.09
C PRO A 181 -2.50 3.34 -13.76
N ARG A 182 -2.73 4.05 -12.64
CA ARG A 182 -2.74 3.46 -11.29
C ARG A 182 -4.15 3.08 -10.92
N THR A 183 -4.28 1.87 -10.41
CA THR A 183 -5.55 1.37 -9.89
C THR A 183 -5.64 1.72 -8.41
N TRP A 184 -6.64 2.51 -8.05
CA TRP A 184 -6.84 3.02 -6.71
C TRP A 184 -7.89 2.21 -5.95
N PRO A 185 -7.71 1.95 -4.65
CA PRO A 185 -8.71 1.25 -3.84
C PRO A 185 -10.08 1.94 -3.86
N ALA A 186 -11.11 1.24 -4.33
CA ALA A 186 -12.46 1.77 -4.45
C ALA A 186 -13.24 1.95 -3.11
N SER A 187 -12.70 1.50 -1.97
CA SER A 187 -13.39 1.46 -0.68
C SER A 187 -13.26 2.75 0.13
N ARG A 188 -12.03 3.26 0.28
CA ARG A 188 -11.76 4.47 1.08
C ARG A 188 -10.70 5.36 0.43
N ILE A 189 -10.78 6.65 0.72
CA ILE A 189 -9.84 7.66 0.27
C ILE A 189 -8.88 7.96 1.43
N GLY A 190 -7.59 8.10 1.15
CA GLY A 190 -6.55 8.24 2.16
C GLY A 190 -5.32 8.96 1.61
N GLY A 191 -4.26 9.06 2.40
CA GLY A 191 -3.03 9.76 1.96
C GLY A 191 -2.45 9.13 0.68
N GLY A 192 -2.08 9.96 -0.28
CA GLY A 192 -1.56 9.58 -1.60
C GLY A 192 -2.63 9.28 -2.66
N PHE A 193 -3.92 9.28 -2.30
CA PHE A 193 -5.02 9.00 -3.22
C PHE A 193 -5.31 10.19 -4.17
N PRO A 194 -5.77 9.99 -5.41
CA PRO A 194 -6.00 11.06 -6.37
C PRO A 194 -7.16 11.99 -5.97
N LEU A 195 -6.93 13.30 -6.09
CA LEU A 195 -7.98 14.31 -6.13
C LEU A 195 -8.04 14.92 -7.52
N VAL A 196 -9.25 15.12 -8.02
CA VAL A 196 -9.53 15.70 -9.33
C VAL A 196 -10.34 16.96 -9.12
N SER A 197 -9.86 18.07 -9.66
CA SER A 197 -10.62 19.31 -9.79
C SER A 197 -10.74 19.71 -11.25
N GLU A 198 -11.85 20.36 -11.60
CA GLU A 198 -12.04 20.89 -12.95
C GLU A 198 -11.93 22.41 -12.93
N SER A 199 -11.10 22.95 -13.82
CA SER A 199 -10.92 24.39 -13.99
C SER A 199 -10.81 24.72 -15.46
N GLN A 200 -11.67 25.61 -15.95
CA GLN A 200 -11.66 26.10 -17.34
C GLN A 200 -11.73 24.96 -18.38
N GLY A 201 -12.48 23.89 -18.09
CA GLY A 201 -12.61 22.73 -18.97
C GLY A 201 -11.41 21.78 -18.96
N VAL A 202 -10.47 21.96 -18.03
CA VAL A 202 -9.31 21.09 -17.83
C VAL A 202 -9.41 20.41 -16.46
N GLN A 203 -9.18 19.10 -16.42
CA GLN A 203 -9.04 18.34 -15.18
C GLN A 203 -7.61 18.46 -14.65
N ASN A 204 -7.48 18.84 -13.39
CA ASN A 204 -6.22 18.86 -12.66
C ASN A 204 -6.21 17.68 -11.70
N LEU A 205 -5.12 16.94 -11.70
CA LEU A 205 -4.87 15.85 -10.76
C LEU A 205 -3.96 16.36 -9.64
N GLY A 206 -4.30 16.01 -8.41
CA GLY A 206 -3.44 16.13 -7.24
C GLY A 206 -3.57 14.91 -6.34
N SER A 207 -2.94 14.99 -5.18
CA SER A 207 -2.92 13.92 -4.18
C SER A 207 -3.55 14.40 -2.88
N VAL A 208 -4.31 13.53 -2.23
CA VAL A 208 -4.65 13.68 -0.82
C VAL A 208 -3.35 13.59 -0.02
N GLY A 209 -3.11 14.54 0.88
CA GLY A 209 -1.99 14.47 1.81
C GLY A 209 -2.32 13.58 3.00
N THR A 210 -3.28 14.03 3.81
CA THR A 210 -3.72 13.36 5.03
C THR A 210 -5.08 13.92 5.48
N LEU A 211 -5.69 13.31 6.50
CA LEU A 211 -6.88 13.85 7.16
C LEU A 211 -6.47 14.78 8.30
N VAL A 212 -7.17 15.91 8.42
CA VAL A 212 -7.02 16.87 9.52
C VAL A 212 -8.39 17.27 10.05
N THR A 213 -8.45 17.79 11.28
CA THR A 213 -9.71 18.23 11.89
C THR A 213 -9.54 19.50 12.72
N ASP A 214 -10.59 20.31 12.81
CA ASP A 214 -10.67 21.41 13.78
C ASP A 214 -11.43 21.02 15.06
N GLY A 215 -11.63 19.71 15.28
CA GLY A 215 -12.40 19.15 16.38
C GLY A 215 -13.90 19.01 16.09
N HIS A 216 -14.42 19.64 15.04
CA HIS A 216 -15.80 19.49 14.58
C HIS A 216 -15.89 18.85 13.20
N THR A 217 -15.16 19.40 12.24
CA THR A 217 -15.17 19.00 10.84
C THR A 217 -13.87 18.26 10.51
N VAL A 218 -13.98 17.19 9.74
CA VAL A 218 -12.83 16.49 9.16
C VAL A 218 -12.61 17.02 7.74
N PHE A 219 -11.35 17.26 7.42
CA PHE A 219 -10.92 17.76 6.12
C PHE A 219 -9.88 16.82 5.53
N ALA A 220 -9.87 16.71 4.21
CA ALA A 220 -8.71 16.21 3.49
C ALA A 220 -7.78 17.37 3.17
N LEU A 221 -6.53 17.27 3.63
CA LEU A 221 -5.49 18.24 3.34
C LEU A 221 -4.84 17.91 2.00
N THR A 222 -4.64 18.92 1.14
CA THR A 222 -3.95 18.81 -0.15
C THR A 222 -3.38 20.17 -0.56
N SER A 223 -2.88 20.35 -1.80
CA SER A 223 -2.42 21.64 -2.28
C SER A 223 -3.58 22.59 -2.65
N ARG A 224 -3.40 23.89 -2.43
CA ARG A 224 -4.44 24.90 -2.71
C ARG A 224 -4.73 25.04 -4.20
N HIS A 225 -3.72 24.87 -5.06
CA HIS A 225 -3.94 24.82 -6.51
C HIS A 225 -4.69 23.56 -6.96
N VAL A 226 -4.76 22.51 -6.15
CA VAL A 226 -5.59 21.31 -6.41
C VAL A 226 -7.04 21.57 -6.00
N THR A 227 -7.29 22.14 -4.82
CA THR A 227 -8.66 22.40 -4.34
C THR A 227 -9.39 23.49 -5.13
N GLY A 228 -8.66 24.51 -5.60
CA GLY A 228 -9.27 25.69 -6.20
C GLY A 228 -9.90 26.65 -5.15
N PRO A 229 -10.78 27.56 -5.58
CA PRO A 229 -11.44 28.51 -4.67
C PRO A 229 -12.45 27.85 -3.74
N GLY A 230 -12.76 28.49 -2.61
CA GLY A 230 -13.73 27.98 -1.64
C GLY A 230 -15.11 27.69 -2.27
N GLY A 231 -15.70 26.55 -1.90
CA GLY A 231 -16.97 26.04 -2.42
C GLY A 231 -16.84 25.19 -3.70
N SER A 232 -15.69 25.19 -4.37
CA SER A 232 -15.46 24.35 -5.55
C SER A 232 -15.61 22.87 -5.22
N PRO A 233 -16.30 22.08 -6.07
CA PRO A 233 -16.38 20.65 -5.88
C PRO A 233 -15.01 20.01 -6.12
N VAL A 234 -14.62 19.11 -5.24
CA VAL A 234 -13.42 18.29 -5.40
C VAL A 234 -13.87 16.84 -5.53
N SER A 235 -13.41 16.19 -6.58
CA SER A 235 -13.77 14.82 -6.89
C SER A 235 -12.62 13.87 -6.58
N SER A 236 -12.95 12.60 -6.37
CA SER A 236 -11.99 11.51 -6.32
C SER A 236 -12.63 10.25 -6.91
N PHE A 237 -11.82 9.22 -7.09
CA PHE A 237 -12.28 7.94 -7.61
C PHE A 237 -12.80 7.08 -6.45
N LEU A 238 -14.12 7.11 -6.22
CA LEU A 238 -14.80 6.30 -5.22
C LEU A 238 -15.66 5.25 -5.94
N GLY A 239 -15.58 3.97 -5.55
CA GLY A 239 -16.31 2.92 -6.27
C GLY A 239 -15.91 2.74 -7.74
N GLY A 240 -14.68 3.14 -8.12
CA GLY A 240 -14.20 3.10 -9.50
C GLY A 240 -14.80 4.17 -10.43
N SER A 241 -15.58 5.10 -9.90
CA SER A 241 -16.18 6.22 -10.64
C SER A 241 -15.73 7.55 -10.06
N LEU A 242 -15.58 8.54 -10.92
CA LEU A 242 -15.30 9.89 -10.48
C LEU A 242 -16.53 10.45 -9.76
N SER A 243 -16.41 10.71 -8.47
CA SER A 243 -17.49 11.19 -7.62
C SER A 243 -17.02 12.43 -6.87
N VAL A 244 -17.92 13.37 -6.60
CA VAL A 244 -17.64 14.47 -5.69
C VAL A 244 -17.50 13.89 -4.28
N VAL A 245 -16.39 14.19 -3.62
CA VAL A 245 -16.07 13.64 -2.28
C VAL A 245 -16.02 14.71 -1.21
N GLY A 246 -16.17 15.96 -1.62
CA GLY A 246 -16.16 17.12 -0.76
C GLY A 246 -16.07 18.42 -1.53
N ARG A 247 -15.94 19.51 -0.78
CA ARG A 247 -15.80 20.86 -1.33
C ARG A 247 -14.59 21.57 -0.76
N ALA A 248 -13.94 22.38 -1.58
CA ALA A 248 -12.84 23.21 -1.14
C ALA A 248 -13.30 24.16 -0.03
N SER A 249 -12.61 24.14 1.11
CA SER A 249 -12.88 25.07 2.20
C SER A 249 -12.41 26.48 1.87
N ALA A 250 -13.03 27.48 2.50
CA ALA A 250 -12.51 28.84 2.51
C ALA A 250 -11.18 28.94 3.29
N ARG A 251 -10.91 27.99 4.20
CA ARG A 251 -9.64 27.88 4.94
C ARG A 251 -8.57 27.27 4.05
N HIS A 252 -7.69 28.12 3.54
CA HIS A 252 -6.54 27.71 2.73
C HIS A 252 -5.34 28.64 2.94
N LEU A 253 -4.17 28.20 2.51
CA LEU A 253 -2.92 28.93 2.53
C LEU A 253 -2.35 29.01 1.12
N THR A 254 -1.80 30.18 0.76
CA THR A 254 -1.08 30.38 -0.51
C THR A 254 0.39 30.61 -0.20
N ARG A 255 0.82 31.86 -0.08
CA ARG A 255 2.10 32.26 0.48
C ARG A 255 1.87 33.24 1.61
N ARG A 256 2.79 33.28 2.57
CA ARG A 256 2.76 34.22 3.70
C ARG A 256 4.12 34.89 3.84
N PRO A 257 4.18 36.15 4.33
CA PRO A 257 5.45 36.73 4.75
C PRO A 257 6.20 35.75 5.65
N PHE A 258 7.50 35.54 5.38
CA PHE A 258 8.28 34.53 6.08
C PHE A 258 8.27 34.74 7.61
N ALA A 259 8.33 36.01 8.04
CA ALA A 259 8.24 36.38 9.46
C ALA A 259 6.87 36.12 10.12
N GLU A 260 5.79 35.94 9.35
CA GLU A 260 4.50 35.48 9.92
C GLU A 260 4.50 33.97 10.16
N VAL A 261 5.24 33.22 9.33
CA VAL A 261 5.36 31.76 9.47
C VAL A 261 6.38 31.41 10.55
N TYR A 262 7.54 32.08 10.56
CA TYR A 262 8.64 31.85 11.48
C TYR A 262 9.10 33.17 12.14
N PRO A 263 8.39 33.67 13.17
CA PRO A 263 8.68 34.97 13.78
C PRO A 263 10.09 35.14 14.38
N GLN A 264 10.75 34.04 14.74
CA GLN A 264 12.11 34.08 15.30
C GLN A 264 13.22 34.11 14.24
N PHE A 265 12.90 33.95 12.95
CA PHE A 265 13.88 33.96 11.87
C PHE A 265 13.89 35.26 11.08
N SER A 266 15.07 35.62 10.57
CA SER A 266 15.25 36.74 9.63
C SER A 266 14.70 36.37 8.23
N GLY A 267 14.27 37.38 7.46
CA GLY A 267 13.63 37.16 6.15
C GLY A 267 12.68 38.28 5.76
N ARG A 268 13.13 39.54 5.86
CA ARG A 268 12.27 40.73 5.67
C ARG A 268 11.67 40.83 4.27
N ARG A 269 12.33 40.22 3.29
CA ARG A 269 11.96 40.25 1.87
C ARG A 269 11.65 38.86 1.35
N THR A 270 11.11 38.01 2.21
CA THR A 270 10.87 36.60 1.87
C THR A 270 9.41 36.23 2.10
N PHE A 271 8.84 35.47 1.18
CA PHE A 271 7.58 34.78 1.33
C PHE A 271 7.84 33.28 1.46
N ALA A 272 7.24 32.65 2.47
CA ALA A 272 7.14 31.19 2.53
C ALA A 272 5.96 30.75 1.65
N THR A 273 6.22 29.87 0.70
CA THR A 273 5.16 29.24 -0.09
C THR A 273 4.62 28.06 0.70
N LEU A 274 3.31 28.07 0.94
CA LEU A 274 2.62 27.06 1.72
C LEU A 274 1.75 26.20 0.80
N ASP A 275 0.91 26.87 0.01
CA ASP A 275 0.08 26.31 -1.05
C ASP A 275 -0.72 25.08 -0.60
N VAL A 276 -1.49 25.24 0.48
CA VAL A 276 -2.30 24.18 1.11
C VAL A 276 -3.78 24.54 1.07
N GLY A 277 -4.60 23.61 0.60
CA GLY A 277 -6.05 23.69 0.63
C GLY A 277 -6.63 22.58 1.51
N LEU A 278 -7.81 22.86 2.08
CA LEU A 278 -8.61 21.86 2.78
C LEU A 278 -9.83 21.52 1.93
N VAL A 279 -10.19 20.24 1.90
CA VAL A 279 -11.45 19.76 1.34
C VAL A 279 -12.34 19.33 2.51
N GLU A 280 -13.46 20.01 2.70
CA GLU A 280 -14.53 19.57 3.60
C GLU A 280 -15.13 18.29 3.03
N VAL A 281 -14.91 17.16 3.71
CA VAL A 281 -15.30 15.83 3.20
C VAL A 281 -16.79 15.61 3.41
N ASP A 282 -17.49 15.14 2.37
CA ASP A 282 -18.95 14.96 2.41
C ASP A 282 -19.36 13.79 3.31
N ASP A 283 -18.58 12.70 3.27
CA ASP A 283 -18.80 11.49 4.06
C ASP A 283 -17.46 10.94 4.56
N VAL A 284 -17.15 11.19 5.83
CA VAL A 284 -15.91 10.75 6.47
C VAL A 284 -15.79 9.23 6.56
N THR A 285 -16.88 8.45 6.44
CA THR A 285 -16.82 6.97 6.50
C THR A 285 -16.12 6.36 5.28
N ALA A 286 -16.10 7.12 4.17
CA ALA A 286 -15.36 6.79 2.96
C ALA A 286 -13.87 7.16 3.03
N TRP A 287 -13.34 7.55 4.20
CA TRP A 287 -11.95 7.99 4.35
C TRP A 287 -11.15 7.17 5.37
N THR A 288 -9.83 7.20 5.26
CA THR A 288 -8.86 6.67 6.24
C THR A 288 -7.75 7.69 6.48
N SER A 289 -7.23 7.75 7.70
CA SER A 289 -6.03 8.55 7.99
C SER A 289 -4.74 7.89 7.50
N GLN A 290 -4.80 6.63 7.05
CA GLN A 290 -3.62 5.91 6.60
C GLN A 290 -3.15 6.40 5.22
N GLY A 291 -1.83 6.59 5.09
CA GLY A 291 -1.17 6.80 3.80
C GLY A 291 -1.07 5.49 3.02
N TYR A 292 -1.54 5.49 1.78
CA TYR A 292 -1.41 4.33 0.90
C TYR A 292 0.05 4.00 0.64
N GLY A 293 0.37 2.70 0.51
CA GLY A 293 1.74 2.23 0.27
C GLY A 293 2.76 2.54 1.38
N LEU A 294 2.32 3.09 2.52
CA LEU A 294 3.18 3.41 3.66
C LEU A 294 2.77 2.60 4.89
N PRO A 295 3.73 2.26 5.78
CA PRO A 295 3.43 1.79 7.14
C PRO A 295 2.56 2.77 7.93
N ALA A 296 2.00 2.32 9.05
CA ALA A 296 1.21 3.17 9.95
C ALA A 296 1.96 4.46 10.31
N ALA A 297 1.28 5.59 10.13
CA ALA A 297 1.83 6.89 10.51
C ALA A 297 1.92 6.98 12.03
N GLY A 298 3.10 7.35 12.54
CA GLY A 298 3.30 7.73 13.93
C GLY A 298 2.97 9.21 14.16
N ALA A 299 3.39 9.72 15.32
CA ALA A 299 3.19 11.11 15.68
C ALA A 299 3.86 12.08 14.68
N LEU A 300 3.23 13.24 14.48
CA LEU A 300 3.78 14.38 13.72
C LEU A 300 5.26 14.61 14.08
N ALA A 301 6.11 14.79 13.08
CA ALA A 301 7.43 15.38 13.27
C ALA A 301 7.24 16.87 13.57
N ASP A 302 6.95 17.17 14.84
CA ASP A 302 6.63 18.52 15.30
C ASP A 302 7.86 19.42 15.17
N LEU A 303 7.77 20.38 14.26
CA LEU A 303 8.85 21.30 13.90
C LEU A 303 8.50 22.74 14.27
N ASN A 304 9.47 23.42 14.86
CA ASN A 304 9.46 24.82 15.24
C ASN A 304 10.84 25.44 15.00
N GLU A 305 10.96 26.75 15.18
CA GLU A 305 12.19 27.52 14.91
C GLU A 305 13.42 27.07 15.72
N LEU A 306 13.24 26.29 16.79
CA LEU A 306 14.35 25.77 17.59
C LEU A 306 14.89 24.44 17.05
N ASN A 307 14.07 23.65 16.33
CA ASN A 307 14.43 22.30 15.90
C ASN A 307 14.44 22.11 14.37
N ILE A 308 13.85 23.03 13.60
CA ILE A 308 14.01 23.06 12.14
C ILE A 308 15.42 23.57 11.80
N GLY A 309 16.29 22.65 11.44
CA GLY A 309 17.67 23.04 11.14
C GLY A 309 18.48 22.02 10.40
N VAL A 310 19.74 22.39 10.16
CA VAL A 310 20.65 21.69 9.22
C VAL A 310 20.93 20.22 9.58
N ARG A 311 20.53 19.78 10.78
CA ARG A 311 20.54 18.35 11.17
C ARG A 311 19.54 17.50 10.39
N LEU A 312 18.53 18.12 9.78
CA LEU A 312 17.58 17.44 8.90
C LEU A 312 18.19 17.15 7.52
N ILE A 313 19.29 17.82 7.14
CA ILE A 313 19.93 17.60 5.85
C ILE A 313 20.47 16.17 5.78
N GLY A 314 20.14 15.46 4.71
CA GLY A 314 20.47 14.05 4.49
C GLY A 314 19.49 13.06 5.13
N ALA A 315 18.54 13.52 5.95
CA ALA A 315 17.53 12.66 6.54
C ALA A 315 16.65 12.03 5.47
N ARG A 316 16.41 10.72 5.60
CA ARG A 316 15.56 9.95 4.70
C ARG A 316 14.09 10.28 4.95
N VAL A 317 13.35 10.45 3.87
CA VAL A 317 11.91 10.67 3.88
C VAL A 317 11.23 9.75 2.87
N ARG A 318 10.01 9.33 3.18
CA ARG A 318 9.16 8.51 2.30
C ARG A 318 7.82 9.18 2.09
N ALA A 319 7.21 8.95 0.95
CA ALA A 319 5.87 9.41 0.66
C ALA A 319 5.15 8.46 -0.30
N PHE A 320 3.87 8.70 -0.52
CA PHE A 320 3.11 8.05 -1.57
C PHE A 320 2.23 9.07 -2.27
N GLY A 321 2.43 9.28 -3.57
CA GLY A 321 1.71 10.27 -4.37
C GLY A 321 0.84 9.65 -5.45
N ALA A 322 -0.17 10.39 -5.89
CA ALA A 322 -1.15 9.93 -6.88
C ALA A 322 -0.55 9.71 -8.28
N ALA A 323 0.51 10.44 -8.62
CA ALA A 323 1.20 10.30 -9.90
C ALA A 323 2.32 9.26 -9.80
N SER A 324 3.15 9.36 -8.76
CA SER A 324 4.41 8.61 -8.67
C SER A 324 4.34 7.34 -7.82
N GLY A 325 3.27 7.15 -7.05
CA GLY A 325 3.16 6.03 -6.11
C GLY A 325 4.18 6.20 -5.00
N GLU A 326 4.92 5.15 -4.68
CA GLU A 326 5.92 5.20 -3.63
C GLU A 326 7.09 6.12 -4.00
N LEU A 327 7.43 7.03 -3.09
CA LEU A 327 8.47 8.03 -3.24
C LEU A 327 9.49 7.88 -2.10
N HIS A 328 10.77 7.96 -2.45
CA HIS A 328 11.89 7.92 -1.51
C HIS A 328 12.77 9.14 -1.77
N GLY A 329 13.09 9.88 -0.70
CA GLY A 329 13.85 11.11 -0.82
C GLY A 329 14.77 11.39 0.34
N ARG A 330 15.62 12.39 0.15
CA ARG A 330 16.49 12.96 1.17
C ARG A 330 16.33 14.47 1.21
N ILE A 331 16.24 15.03 2.41
CA ILE A 331 16.21 16.49 2.58
C ILE A 331 17.59 17.04 2.16
N ALA A 332 17.65 17.76 1.05
CA ALA A 332 18.89 18.27 0.47
C ALA A 332 19.24 19.68 0.97
N ALA A 333 18.23 20.52 1.15
CA ALA A 333 18.38 21.87 1.67
C ALA A 333 17.11 22.35 2.37
N LEU A 334 17.25 23.42 3.16
CA LEU A 334 16.14 24.13 3.81
C LEU A 334 15.98 25.53 3.23
N PHE A 335 14.75 26.04 3.27
CA PHE A 335 14.40 27.41 2.88
C PHE A 335 14.90 27.77 1.46
N TYR A 336 14.79 26.85 0.51
CA TYR A 336 15.28 27.03 -0.85
C TYR A 336 14.47 28.12 -1.58
N ARG A 337 15.18 29.14 -2.06
CA ARG A 337 14.67 30.19 -2.94
C ARG A 337 14.58 29.66 -4.37
N TYR A 338 13.35 29.40 -4.80
CA TYR A 338 13.06 28.93 -6.15
C TYR A 338 12.64 30.07 -7.11
N ARG A 339 12.35 31.27 -6.58
CA ARG A 339 11.92 32.41 -7.38
C ARG A 339 12.17 33.74 -6.68
N SER A 340 12.46 34.78 -7.46
CA SER A 340 12.52 36.17 -6.98
C SER A 340 11.68 37.10 -7.87
N ARG A 341 10.95 38.03 -7.26
CA ARG A 341 10.10 39.02 -7.97
C ARG A 341 10.09 40.35 -7.21
N GLY A 342 10.39 41.45 -7.90
CA GLY A 342 10.30 42.80 -7.31
C GLY A 342 11.16 42.99 -6.06
N GLY A 343 12.29 42.28 -5.96
CA GLY A 343 13.16 42.30 -4.79
C GLY A 343 12.71 41.43 -3.61
N PHE A 344 11.69 40.60 -3.78
CA PHE A 344 11.26 39.59 -2.80
C PHE A 344 11.55 38.18 -3.31
N ASP A 345 11.85 37.28 -2.38
CA ASP A 345 12.12 35.87 -2.62
C ASP A 345 10.92 35.02 -2.19
N ASP A 346 10.53 34.06 -3.02
CA ASP A 346 9.63 32.98 -2.61
C ASP A 346 10.49 31.74 -2.27
N VAL A 347 10.28 31.17 -1.07
CA VAL A 347 11.03 30.02 -0.56
C VAL A 347 10.13 28.84 -0.23
N THR A 348 10.69 27.64 -0.29
CA THR A 348 10.08 26.41 0.26
C THR A 348 10.86 25.96 1.49
N ASP A 349 10.18 25.37 2.48
CA ASP A 349 10.86 24.96 3.72
C ASP A 349 11.83 23.80 3.48
N PHE A 350 11.44 22.82 2.67
CA PHE A 350 12.23 21.64 2.34
C PHE A 350 12.43 21.52 0.83
N LEU A 351 13.69 21.36 0.45
CA LEU A 351 14.08 20.88 -0.87
C LEU A 351 14.47 19.40 -0.72
N ILE A 352 13.66 18.49 -1.28
CA ILE A 352 13.84 17.04 -1.13
C ILE A 352 14.36 16.47 -2.46
N ALA A 353 15.54 15.88 -2.42
CA ALA A 353 16.12 15.16 -3.55
C ALA A 353 15.56 13.73 -3.62
N PRO A 354 15.45 13.12 -4.81
CA PRO A 354 15.27 11.67 -4.94
C PRO A 354 16.38 10.90 -4.20
N ASP A 355 16.06 9.75 -3.59
CA ASP A 355 17.06 8.90 -2.94
C ASP A 355 17.64 7.86 -3.93
N PRO A 356 18.87 8.04 -4.43
CA PRO A 356 19.45 7.12 -5.41
C PRO A 356 19.73 5.72 -4.85
N GLU A 357 19.81 5.56 -3.52
CA GLU A 357 19.98 4.25 -2.88
C GLU A 357 18.70 3.41 -2.89
N ALA A 358 17.53 4.04 -3.16
CA ALA A 358 16.24 3.38 -3.23
C ALA A 358 15.86 2.93 -4.66
N ALA A 359 16.50 3.50 -5.69
CA ALA A 359 16.31 3.09 -7.08
C ALA A 359 17.08 1.77 -7.34
N GLY A 360 16.36 0.66 -7.51
CA GLY A 360 16.96 -0.61 -7.93
C GLY A 360 17.41 -0.57 -9.40
N ASP A 361 18.27 -1.52 -9.81
CA ASP A 361 18.83 -1.61 -11.18
C ASP A 361 17.78 -1.72 -12.32
N ALA A 362 16.49 -1.91 -11.99
CA ALA A 362 15.42 -2.19 -12.94
C ALA A 362 14.69 -0.94 -13.49
N ASP A 363 14.72 0.22 -12.81
CA ASP A 363 14.06 1.45 -13.26
C ASP A 363 14.77 2.72 -12.70
N PRO A 364 15.60 3.41 -13.51
CA PRO A 364 16.34 4.60 -13.09
C PRO A 364 15.47 5.81 -12.70
N GLY A 365 14.18 5.81 -13.06
CA GLY A 365 13.22 6.90 -12.75
C GLY A 365 12.22 6.57 -11.64
N ALA A 366 12.40 5.43 -10.96
CA ALA A 366 11.55 5.00 -9.86
C ALA A 366 11.88 5.83 -8.60
N GLY A 367 10.88 6.55 -8.08
CA GLY A 367 10.99 7.32 -6.82
C GLY A 367 11.11 8.83 -6.99
N GLU A 368 11.09 9.37 -8.22
CA GLU A 368 11.02 10.81 -8.47
C GLU A 368 9.58 11.33 -8.48
N SER A 369 9.38 12.53 -7.94
CA SER A 369 8.08 13.19 -7.89
C SER A 369 7.67 13.74 -9.26
N ARG A 370 6.38 13.66 -9.59
CA ARG A 370 5.82 14.06 -10.90
C ARG A 370 4.62 14.99 -10.75
N PRO A 371 4.24 15.73 -11.82
CA PRO A 371 2.96 16.44 -11.85
C PRO A 371 1.79 15.51 -11.49
N GLY A 372 1.02 15.88 -10.47
CA GLY A 372 -0.03 15.04 -9.87
C GLY A 372 0.24 14.62 -8.42
N ASP A 373 1.50 14.70 -7.96
CA ASP A 373 1.86 14.44 -6.56
C ASP A 373 1.64 15.64 -5.62
N SER A 374 1.26 16.80 -6.15
CA SER A 374 0.92 17.97 -5.35
C SER A 374 -0.14 17.65 -4.29
N GLY A 375 0.15 17.99 -3.04
CA GLY A 375 -0.67 17.68 -1.86
C GLY A 375 -0.16 16.49 -1.06
N THR A 376 0.75 15.68 -1.60
CA THR A 376 1.35 14.53 -0.91
C THR A 376 2.05 14.92 0.38
N VAL A 377 1.86 14.14 1.44
CA VAL A 377 2.61 14.28 2.71
C VAL A 377 3.86 13.40 2.68
N TRP A 378 5.00 14.01 3.00
CA TRP A 378 6.27 13.34 3.26
C TRP A 378 6.39 12.95 4.73
N TYR A 379 7.00 11.81 4.97
CA TYR A 379 7.21 11.22 6.29
C TYR A 379 8.70 11.04 6.55
N LEU A 380 9.18 11.54 7.68
CA LEU A 380 10.53 11.28 8.18
C LEU A 380 10.68 9.81 8.56
N VAL A 381 11.75 9.20 8.07
CA VAL A 381 12.14 7.83 8.44
C VAL A 381 13.07 7.90 9.67
N PRO A 382 12.60 7.50 10.87
CA PRO A 382 13.45 7.47 12.05
C PRO A 382 14.47 6.33 11.97
N ALA A 383 15.49 6.37 12.83
CA ALA A 383 16.43 5.27 12.98
C ALA A 383 15.77 4.06 13.67
N GLY A 384 16.06 2.84 13.21
CA GLY A 384 15.49 1.60 13.74
C GLY A 384 14.04 1.37 13.28
N ASP A 385 13.27 0.64 14.09
CA ASP A 385 11.90 0.18 13.75
C ASP A 385 10.79 1.17 14.19
N ALA A 386 11.14 2.42 14.49
CA ALA A 386 10.15 3.42 14.92
C ALA A 386 9.20 3.81 13.76
N PRO A 387 7.93 4.16 14.06
CA PRO A 387 6.95 4.50 13.03
C PRO A 387 7.32 5.77 12.28
N LEU A 388 6.90 5.85 11.02
CA LEU A 388 7.13 7.00 10.14
C LEU A 388 6.47 8.26 10.72
N ARG A 389 7.13 9.41 10.63
CA ARG A 389 6.60 10.67 11.21
C ARG A 389 6.25 11.68 10.12
N PRO A 390 4.97 12.05 9.92
CA PRO A 390 4.57 13.08 8.97
C PRO A 390 5.36 14.38 9.20
N ILE A 391 5.98 14.97 8.18
CA ILE A 391 6.87 16.13 8.35
C ILE A 391 6.55 17.29 7.40
N ALA A 392 6.15 17.04 6.16
CA ALA A 392 5.99 18.09 5.17
C ALA A 392 4.91 17.78 4.13
N VAL A 393 4.33 18.83 3.53
CA VAL A 393 3.36 18.74 2.43
C VAL A 393 4.03 19.24 1.15
N GLN A 394 4.06 18.40 0.12
CA GLN A 394 4.57 18.75 -1.18
C GLN A 394 3.57 19.62 -1.94
N TRP A 395 4.05 20.69 -2.56
CA TRP A 395 3.22 21.56 -3.41
C TRP A 395 3.78 21.78 -4.81
N GLY A 396 5.03 21.39 -5.07
CA GLY A 396 5.62 21.55 -6.39
C GLY A 396 6.87 20.70 -6.57
N GLY A 397 7.48 20.83 -7.75
CA GLY A 397 8.74 20.19 -8.10
C GLY A 397 9.69 21.14 -8.81
N GLN A 398 10.97 20.83 -8.75
CA GLN A 398 12.05 21.55 -9.41
C GLN A 398 13.00 20.56 -10.09
N GLY A 399 12.96 20.52 -11.41
CA GLY A 399 13.87 19.70 -12.22
C GLY A 399 15.23 20.35 -12.39
N PHE A 400 16.27 19.52 -12.32
CA PHE A 400 17.62 19.88 -12.74
C PHE A 400 18.25 18.76 -13.59
N LEU A 401 19.18 19.12 -14.48
CA LEU A 401 20.02 18.16 -15.21
C LEU A 401 21.26 17.81 -14.40
N GLY A 402 21.57 16.53 -14.42
CA GLY A 402 22.79 15.99 -13.85
C GLY A 402 24.01 16.07 -14.74
N ALA A 403 25.15 15.70 -14.17
CA ALA A 403 26.44 15.72 -14.88
C ALA A 403 26.46 14.79 -16.11
N SER A 404 25.64 13.73 -16.12
CA SER A 404 25.44 12.82 -17.25
C SER A 404 24.39 13.29 -18.27
N GLY A 405 23.70 14.40 -17.99
CA GLY A 405 22.55 14.88 -18.77
C GLY A 405 21.20 14.23 -18.39
N ALA A 406 21.18 13.28 -17.46
CA ALA A 406 19.94 12.74 -16.90
C ALA A 406 19.27 13.78 -15.98
N GLY A 407 17.95 13.97 -16.10
CA GLY A 407 17.20 14.85 -15.20
C GLY A 407 16.94 14.18 -13.85
N PHE A 408 16.81 14.99 -12.81
CA PHE A 408 16.26 14.59 -11.51
C PHE A 408 15.30 15.66 -10.99
N ASP A 409 14.14 15.21 -10.51
CA ASP A 409 13.09 16.08 -10.02
C ASP A 409 13.08 16.18 -8.47
N PHE A 410 13.44 17.35 -7.96
CA PHE A 410 13.33 17.66 -6.53
C PHE A 410 11.89 18.00 -6.16
N SER A 411 11.44 17.54 -4.99
CA SER A 411 10.17 17.99 -4.41
C SER A 411 10.36 19.28 -3.61
N LEU A 412 9.46 20.24 -3.83
CA LEU A 412 9.29 21.44 -3.03
C LEU A 412 8.19 21.19 -2.00
N ALA A 413 8.55 21.20 -0.71
CA ALA A 413 7.63 20.89 0.37
C ALA A 413 7.71 21.90 1.53
N THR A 414 6.61 22.00 2.27
CA THR A 414 6.41 22.95 3.36
C THR A 414 6.13 22.22 4.67
N SER A 415 6.59 22.77 5.79
CA SER A 415 6.40 22.18 7.13
C SER A 415 4.94 21.91 7.44
N LEU A 416 4.61 20.63 7.68
CA LEU A 416 3.27 20.23 8.10
C LEU A 416 2.91 20.85 9.45
N SER A 417 3.87 20.97 10.37
CA SER A 417 3.68 21.63 11.68
C SER A 417 3.28 23.11 11.53
N ALA A 418 3.92 23.84 10.61
CA ALA A 418 3.55 25.22 10.32
C ALA A 418 2.15 25.31 9.69
N ILE A 419 1.82 24.39 8.80
CA ILE A 419 0.51 24.30 8.14
C ILE A 419 -0.61 24.05 9.16
N LEU A 420 -0.46 23.03 10.01
CA LEU A 420 -1.45 22.67 11.04
C LEU A 420 -1.71 23.85 11.99
N ARG A 421 -0.66 24.52 12.48
CA ARG A 421 -0.76 25.71 13.33
C ARG A 421 -1.44 26.89 12.62
N LEU A 422 -1.07 27.20 11.38
CA LEU A 422 -1.60 28.34 10.65
C LEU A 422 -3.04 28.14 10.19
N LEU A 423 -3.44 26.91 9.94
CA LEU A 423 -4.83 26.56 9.62
C LEU A 423 -5.67 26.32 10.86
N ASP A 424 -5.07 26.16 12.05
CA ASP A 424 -5.74 25.80 13.31
C ASP A 424 -6.49 24.46 13.19
N VAL A 425 -5.76 23.43 12.78
CA VAL A 425 -6.25 22.06 12.61
C VAL A 425 -5.25 21.04 13.17
N GLU A 426 -5.75 19.90 13.61
CA GLU A 426 -4.97 18.78 14.14
C GLU A 426 -4.91 17.63 13.15
N LEU A 427 -3.81 16.86 13.20
CA LEU A 427 -3.64 15.66 12.39
C LEU A 427 -4.55 14.54 12.90
N VAL A 428 -5.33 13.93 12.01
CA VAL A 428 -6.07 12.71 12.32
C VAL A 428 -5.14 11.53 12.08
N VAL A 429 -4.72 10.83 13.15
CA VAL A 429 -3.78 9.71 13.05
C VAL A 429 -4.45 8.34 13.17
N ASP A 430 -5.56 8.23 13.90
CA ASP A 430 -6.21 6.95 14.24
C ASP A 430 -7.67 6.87 13.77
N TYR A 431 -7.91 7.13 12.49
CA TYR A 431 -9.22 7.00 11.89
C TYR A 431 -9.21 5.95 10.78
N ASN A 432 -9.92 4.84 11.00
CA ASN A 432 -9.91 3.68 10.11
C ASN A 432 -8.47 3.15 9.85
N THR A 433 -7.64 3.00 10.89
CA THR A 433 -6.20 2.61 10.85
C THR A 433 -5.86 1.17 11.22
N GLY A 434 -6.85 0.32 11.49
CA GLY A 434 -6.60 -1.09 11.83
C GLY A 434 -5.76 -1.82 10.76
N PRO A 435 -4.93 -2.81 11.14
CA PRO A 435 -4.22 -3.66 10.19
C PRO A 435 -5.25 -4.22 9.20
N GLN A 436 -4.99 -4.08 7.90
CA GLN A 436 -5.96 -4.37 6.83
C GLN A 436 -5.71 -5.77 6.24
N PRO A 437 -6.42 -6.81 6.70
CA PRO A 437 -6.61 -8.01 5.91
C PRO A 437 -7.70 -7.79 4.85
N TYR A 438 -7.27 -7.87 3.59
CA TYR A 438 -7.99 -8.25 2.37
C TYR A 438 -9.38 -8.77 2.65
N TRP A 439 -10.37 -7.91 2.42
CA TRP A 439 -11.74 -8.36 2.25
C TRP A 439 -12.31 -7.85 0.93
N GLY A 440 -13.29 -8.54 0.39
CA GLY A 440 -13.88 -8.58 -0.94
C GLY A 440 -15.21 -9.33 -0.80
N LYS A 441 -16.17 -9.08 -1.70
CA LYS A 441 -17.62 -9.28 -1.53
C LYS A 441 -18.18 -10.64 -1.07
N THR A 442 -17.38 -11.66 -0.82
CA THR A 442 -17.74 -12.92 -0.15
C THR A 442 -16.49 -13.47 0.56
N GLY A 443 -16.60 -13.95 1.80
CA GLY A 443 -15.47 -14.35 2.66
C GLY A 443 -14.66 -15.59 2.22
N HIS A 444 -14.67 -15.96 0.93
CA HIS A 444 -14.16 -17.22 0.39
C HIS A 444 -12.63 -17.24 0.17
N TYR A 445 -12.01 -16.13 -0.25
CA TYR A 445 -10.55 -16.08 -0.43
C TYR A 445 -9.82 -16.08 0.93
N THR A 446 -10.40 -15.52 2.00
CA THR A 446 -9.79 -15.53 3.34
C THR A 446 -9.60 -16.95 3.87
N ILE A 447 -10.61 -17.82 3.73
CA ILE A 447 -10.47 -19.22 4.16
C ILE A 447 -9.41 -19.96 3.34
N ALA A 448 -9.24 -19.62 2.06
CA ALA A 448 -8.25 -20.21 1.18
C ALA A 448 -6.83 -19.84 1.59
N THR A 449 -6.61 -18.56 1.95
CA THR A 449 -5.31 -18.08 2.44
C THR A 449 -4.93 -18.76 3.74
N PHE A 450 -5.85 -18.82 4.71
CA PHE A 450 -5.61 -19.55 5.96
C PHE A 450 -5.38 -21.05 5.70
N ALA A 451 -6.16 -21.69 4.84
CA ALA A 451 -6.03 -23.10 4.53
C ALA A 451 -4.67 -23.46 3.90
N CYS A 452 -4.07 -22.57 3.11
CA CYS A 452 -2.76 -22.81 2.45
C CYS A 452 -1.66 -23.14 3.48
N GLU A 453 -1.74 -22.57 4.68
CA GLU A 453 -0.78 -22.79 5.77
C GLU A 453 -1.12 -24.00 6.65
N ARG A 454 -2.31 -24.61 6.47
CA ARG A 454 -2.81 -25.72 7.30
C ARG A 454 -2.49 -27.11 6.78
N ALA A 455 -2.08 -27.27 5.52
CA ALA A 455 -1.65 -28.56 5.00
C ALA A 455 -0.46 -29.13 5.80
N THR A 456 -0.55 -30.39 6.26
CA THR A 456 0.50 -30.97 7.11
C THR A 456 1.61 -31.68 6.32
N ASP A 457 1.33 -32.13 5.09
CA ASP A 457 2.34 -32.72 4.21
C ASP A 457 3.29 -31.64 3.69
N ALA A 458 4.59 -31.81 3.94
CA ALA A 458 5.58 -30.74 3.74
C ALA A 458 5.64 -30.23 2.30
N LYS A 459 5.57 -31.13 1.31
CA LYS A 459 5.59 -30.76 -0.12
C LYS A 459 4.31 -30.06 -0.54
N LEU A 460 3.15 -30.56 -0.11
CA LEU A 460 1.87 -29.91 -0.39
C LEU A 460 1.84 -28.50 0.20
N ARG A 461 2.26 -28.36 1.47
CA ARG A 461 2.35 -27.05 2.12
C ARG A 461 3.25 -26.10 1.33
N THR A 462 4.45 -26.53 0.92
CA THR A 462 5.33 -25.71 0.07
C THR A 462 4.63 -25.28 -1.22
N LEU A 463 3.93 -26.20 -1.90
CA LEU A 463 3.22 -25.91 -3.14
C LEU A 463 2.09 -24.88 -2.95
N LEU A 464 1.28 -25.04 -1.90
CA LEU A 464 0.16 -24.13 -1.60
C LEU A 464 0.67 -22.76 -1.14
N THR A 465 1.69 -22.72 -0.27
CA THR A 465 2.30 -21.46 0.19
C THR A 465 2.92 -20.66 -0.96
N VAL A 466 3.67 -21.30 -1.87
CA VAL A 466 4.30 -20.59 -2.99
C VAL A 466 3.28 -20.16 -4.07
N ASN A 467 2.05 -20.68 -4.04
CA ASN A 467 0.96 -20.32 -4.94
C ASN A 467 -0.19 -19.60 -4.23
N THR A 468 0.02 -19.11 -3.00
CA THR A 468 -1.05 -18.49 -2.21
C THR A 468 -1.64 -17.27 -2.92
N ASP A 469 -0.81 -16.47 -3.60
CA ASP A 469 -1.19 -15.31 -4.42
C ASP A 469 -1.90 -15.65 -5.75
N ARG A 470 -1.91 -16.93 -6.14
CA ARG A 470 -2.66 -17.44 -7.31
C ARG A 470 -3.97 -18.09 -6.89
N ILE A 471 -3.97 -18.75 -5.73
CA ILE A 471 -5.13 -19.38 -5.14
C ILE A 471 -6.08 -18.31 -4.59
N SER A 472 -5.51 -17.30 -3.94
CA SER A 472 -6.20 -16.28 -3.17
C SER A 472 -5.41 -14.97 -3.19
N PHE A 473 -5.92 -13.93 -2.55
CA PHE A 473 -5.15 -12.73 -2.27
C PHE A 473 -4.26 -12.93 -1.03
N SER A 474 -3.01 -12.45 -1.11
CA SER A 474 -2.06 -12.41 0.01
C SER A 474 -2.64 -11.63 1.20
N LEU A 475 -2.32 -12.03 2.44
CA LEU A 475 -2.63 -11.27 3.67
C LEU A 475 -1.74 -10.01 3.87
N ALA A 476 -0.94 -9.60 2.89
CA ALA A 476 -0.21 -8.32 2.86
C ALA A 476 -0.23 -7.63 1.46
N GLY A 477 -0.77 -6.39 1.35
CA GLY A 477 -0.77 -5.57 0.10
C GLY A 477 -2.02 -5.21 -0.78
N LEU A 478 -3.29 -5.62 -0.61
CA LEU A 478 -4.42 -5.31 -1.53
C LEU A 478 -5.76 -4.76 -0.92
N GLY A 479 -6.31 -3.62 -1.36
CA GLY A 479 -7.62 -3.15 -0.84
C GLY A 479 -8.84 -3.90 -1.44
N HIS A 480 -9.99 -3.95 -0.73
CA HIS A 480 -11.28 -4.48 -1.25
C HIS A 480 -11.64 -3.95 -2.64
N GLY A 481 -11.46 -2.64 -2.84
CA GLY A 481 -11.72 -2.03 -4.14
C GLY A 481 -10.61 -2.27 -5.18
N ALA A 482 -9.40 -2.65 -4.77
CA ALA A 482 -8.36 -3.09 -5.69
C ALA A 482 -8.67 -4.51 -6.20
N ILE A 483 -9.29 -5.38 -5.40
CA ILE A 483 -9.77 -6.71 -5.81
C ILE A 483 -10.94 -6.59 -6.80
N ASP A 484 -11.94 -5.76 -6.50
CA ASP A 484 -13.05 -5.49 -7.43
C ASP A 484 -12.54 -4.80 -8.71
N THR A 485 -11.57 -3.88 -8.63
CA THR A 485 -11.07 -3.15 -9.82
C THR A 485 -10.06 -3.97 -10.64
N THR A 486 -9.10 -4.67 -10.02
CA THR A 486 -8.21 -5.61 -10.75
C THR A 486 -9.01 -6.75 -11.33
N THR A 487 -10.06 -7.23 -10.66
CA THR A 487 -10.88 -8.30 -11.21
C THR A 487 -11.89 -7.82 -12.25
N VAL A 488 -12.50 -6.63 -12.11
CA VAL A 488 -13.33 -6.03 -13.17
C VAL A 488 -12.49 -5.62 -14.38
N GLN A 489 -11.24 -5.18 -14.18
CA GLN A 489 -10.30 -4.91 -15.28
C GLN A 489 -9.73 -6.19 -15.89
N ALA A 490 -9.44 -7.23 -15.10
CA ALA A 490 -9.09 -8.56 -15.59
C ALA A 490 -10.24 -9.18 -16.39
N LYS A 491 -11.47 -9.03 -15.90
CA LYS A 491 -12.74 -9.42 -16.55
C LYS A 491 -12.96 -8.70 -17.88
N ARG A 492 -12.54 -7.42 -18.00
CA ARG A 492 -12.69 -6.61 -19.22
C ARG A 492 -11.52 -6.71 -20.20
N ASN A 493 -10.30 -6.94 -19.70
CA ASN A 493 -9.06 -6.87 -20.49
C ASN A 493 -8.32 -8.22 -20.60
N GLY A 494 -8.86 -9.30 -20.03
CA GLY A 494 -8.28 -10.65 -20.10
C GLY A 494 -7.10 -10.89 -19.14
N GLY A 495 -7.13 -10.32 -17.94
CA GLY A 495 -6.12 -10.55 -16.90
C GLY A 495 -6.37 -11.80 -16.05
N PHE A 496 -5.35 -12.26 -15.32
CA PHE A 496 -5.47 -13.38 -14.37
C PHE A 496 -6.33 -12.97 -13.16
N VAL A 497 -7.24 -13.86 -12.77
CA VAL A 497 -8.07 -13.74 -11.56
C VAL A 497 -7.63 -14.83 -10.57
N PRO A 498 -7.37 -14.50 -9.28
CA PRO A 498 -7.11 -15.52 -8.28
C PRO A 498 -8.21 -16.58 -8.25
N LEU A 499 -7.78 -17.82 -8.14
CA LEU A 499 -8.61 -18.98 -8.46
C LEU A 499 -9.85 -19.09 -7.57
N ALA A 500 -9.78 -18.68 -6.30
CA ALA A 500 -10.93 -18.68 -5.40
C ALA A 500 -12.06 -17.73 -5.82
N ASP A 501 -11.79 -16.75 -6.69
CA ASP A 501 -12.79 -15.76 -7.14
C ASP A 501 -13.33 -16.03 -8.55
N VAL A 502 -12.69 -16.92 -9.30
CA VAL A 502 -13.08 -17.27 -10.67
C VAL A 502 -14.54 -17.73 -10.76
N PRO A 503 -15.09 -18.57 -9.86
CA PRO A 503 -16.49 -19.00 -9.95
C PRO A 503 -17.48 -17.83 -10.01
N ASP A 504 -17.33 -16.85 -9.12
CA ASP A 504 -18.21 -15.67 -9.08
C ASP A 504 -17.92 -14.65 -10.19
N LEU A 505 -16.64 -14.42 -10.49
CA LEU A 505 -16.21 -13.29 -11.32
C LEU A 505 -16.06 -13.63 -12.80
N VAL A 506 -15.86 -14.91 -13.12
CA VAL A 506 -15.75 -15.44 -14.48
C VAL A 506 -16.95 -16.34 -14.78
N TRP A 507 -17.14 -17.44 -14.05
CA TRP A 507 -18.06 -18.51 -14.46
C TRP A 507 -19.55 -18.14 -14.35
N LYS A 508 -19.96 -17.35 -13.34
CA LYS A 508 -21.32 -16.77 -13.22
C LYS A 508 -21.67 -15.70 -14.27
N ASN A 509 -20.81 -15.48 -15.28
CA ASN A 509 -21.06 -14.54 -16.37
C ASN A 509 -21.30 -15.27 -17.69
N LEU A 510 -21.88 -14.54 -18.65
CA LEU A 510 -22.10 -15.04 -20.00
C LEU A 510 -20.76 -15.25 -20.73
N PRO A 511 -20.60 -16.34 -21.52
CA PRO A 511 -19.40 -16.54 -22.35
C PRO A 511 -19.12 -15.39 -23.32
N GLY A 512 -20.17 -14.70 -23.78
CA GLY A 512 -20.06 -13.52 -24.64
C GLY A 512 -19.68 -12.22 -23.91
N ALA A 513 -19.78 -12.19 -22.57
CA ALA A 513 -19.43 -11.03 -21.75
C ALA A 513 -18.06 -11.18 -21.08
N VAL A 514 -17.69 -12.40 -20.70
CA VAL A 514 -16.40 -12.72 -20.07
C VAL A 514 -15.89 -14.01 -20.67
N LYS A 515 -14.64 -14.02 -21.15
CA LYS A 515 -14.02 -15.25 -21.66
C LYS A 515 -13.95 -16.29 -20.54
N GLY A 516 -14.42 -17.50 -20.82
CA GLY A 516 -14.56 -18.55 -19.81
C GLY A 516 -15.86 -18.50 -19.01
N GLY A 517 -16.73 -17.50 -19.22
CA GLY A 517 -18.07 -17.45 -18.64
C GLY A 517 -18.89 -18.68 -19.02
N ARG A 518 -19.71 -19.18 -18.08
CA ARG A 518 -20.39 -20.48 -18.18
C ARG A 518 -21.92 -20.36 -18.08
N ASP A 519 -22.42 -19.29 -17.47
CA ASP A 519 -23.85 -19.05 -17.36
C ASP A 519 -24.49 -18.62 -18.69
N THR A 520 -25.79 -18.85 -18.83
CA THR A 520 -26.56 -18.60 -20.06
C THR A 520 -27.45 -17.36 -19.98
N ALA A 521 -27.74 -16.87 -18.77
CA ALA A 521 -28.39 -15.60 -18.47
C ALA A 521 -28.00 -15.09 -17.06
N PHE A 522 -28.41 -13.87 -16.70
CA PHE A 522 -28.11 -13.34 -15.37
C PHE A 522 -28.76 -14.20 -14.28
N ARG A 523 -27.94 -14.79 -13.39
CA ARG A 523 -28.36 -15.76 -12.36
C ARG A 523 -29.07 -16.99 -12.94
N THR A 524 -28.65 -17.41 -14.12
CA THR A 524 -29.27 -18.55 -14.82
C THR A 524 -28.21 -19.23 -15.67
N GLY A 525 -28.08 -20.54 -15.52
CA GLY A 525 -27.09 -21.31 -16.25
C GLY A 525 -26.52 -22.43 -15.39
N PRO A 526 -25.61 -23.21 -15.95
CA PRO A 526 -25.06 -24.38 -15.29
C PRO A 526 -24.08 -24.03 -14.17
N GLU A 527 -23.58 -22.79 -14.02
CA GLU A 527 -22.72 -22.44 -12.89
C GLU A 527 -23.53 -22.09 -11.65
N HIS A 528 -24.59 -21.30 -11.80
CA HIS A 528 -25.39 -20.77 -10.69
C HIS A 528 -25.76 -21.80 -9.58
N PRO A 529 -26.29 -23.00 -9.88
CA PRO A 529 -26.67 -23.96 -8.84
C PRO A 529 -25.49 -24.61 -8.10
N ASN A 530 -24.25 -24.46 -8.57
CA ASN A 530 -23.07 -25.05 -7.92
C ASN A 530 -22.66 -24.33 -6.63
N HIS A 531 -23.23 -23.16 -6.35
CA HIS A 531 -22.86 -22.31 -5.22
C HIS A 531 -23.71 -22.54 -3.97
N PHE A 532 -24.72 -23.41 -4.03
CA PHE A 532 -25.59 -23.64 -2.88
C PHE A 532 -26.11 -25.08 -2.85
N ALA A 533 -26.75 -25.42 -1.74
CA ALA A 533 -27.47 -26.65 -1.53
C ALA A 533 -28.61 -26.41 -0.54
N ASP A 534 -29.80 -26.06 -1.03
CA ASP A 534 -30.97 -25.77 -0.19
C ASP A 534 -31.58 -27.08 0.34
N ILE A 535 -30.89 -27.71 1.30
CA ILE A 535 -31.17 -29.08 1.77
C ILE A 535 -31.81 -29.12 3.15
N ASP A 536 -32.27 -27.97 3.66
CA ASP A 536 -32.89 -27.81 4.98
C ASP A 536 -34.41 -27.57 4.94
N GLN A 537 -35.02 -27.59 3.75
CA GLN A 537 -36.47 -27.57 3.62
C GLN A 537 -37.06 -28.93 4.08
N LEU A 538 -38.17 -28.92 4.80
CA LEU A 538 -38.80 -30.15 5.27
C LEU A 538 -39.49 -30.90 4.12
N LEU A 539 -39.21 -32.19 4.00
CA LEU A 539 -39.94 -33.14 3.16
C LEU A 539 -40.23 -34.40 4.00
N ASP A 540 -41.49 -34.81 4.08
CA ASP A 540 -41.92 -35.96 4.89
C ASP A 540 -41.48 -35.90 6.37
N GLY A 541 -41.39 -34.70 6.95
CA GLY A 541 -41.05 -34.48 8.36
C GLY A 541 -39.56 -34.47 8.69
N THR A 542 -38.67 -34.58 7.69
CA THR A 542 -37.22 -34.45 7.87
C THR A 542 -36.59 -33.58 6.79
N THR A 543 -35.35 -33.14 6.98
CA THR A 543 -34.59 -32.40 5.96
C THR A 543 -33.65 -33.34 5.20
N LEU A 544 -33.25 -32.97 3.98
CA LEU A 544 -32.25 -33.75 3.25
C LEU A 544 -30.89 -33.70 3.95
N ARG A 545 -30.54 -32.57 4.56
CA ARG A 545 -29.32 -32.43 5.38
C ARG A 545 -29.26 -33.47 6.49
N ALA A 546 -30.33 -33.59 7.28
CA ALA A 546 -30.39 -34.56 8.38
C ALA A 546 -30.26 -36.01 7.87
N ARG A 547 -30.95 -36.34 6.77
CA ARG A 547 -30.84 -37.67 6.12
C ARG A 547 -29.42 -37.98 5.65
N CYS A 548 -28.71 -36.99 5.12
CA CYS A 548 -27.33 -37.16 4.65
C CYS A 548 -26.32 -37.27 5.81
N VAL A 549 -26.55 -36.58 6.93
CA VAL A 549 -25.71 -36.68 8.13
C VAL A 549 -25.89 -38.04 8.80
N GLU A 550 -27.14 -38.53 8.88
CA GLU A 550 -27.48 -39.84 9.43
C GLU A 550 -26.94 -40.99 8.56
N ASP A 551 -27.18 -40.94 7.25
CA ASP A 551 -26.69 -41.93 6.30
C ASP A 551 -26.02 -41.24 5.09
N PRO A 552 -24.67 -41.31 5.02
CA PRO A 552 -23.88 -40.76 3.91
C PRO A 552 -24.30 -41.25 2.52
N ALA A 553 -24.97 -42.41 2.40
CA ALA A 553 -25.48 -42.90 1.11
C ALA A 553 -26.56 -41.98 0.51
N ASN A 554 -27.20 -41.14 1.33
CA ASN A 554 -28.14 -40.12 0.85
C ASN A 554 -27.43 -38.94 0.14
N VAL A 555 -26.11 -38.81 0.24
CA VAL A 555 -25.32 -37.87 -0.58
C VAL A 555 -25.15 -38.47 -1.98
N SER A 556 -26.24 -38.51 -2.74
CA SER A 556 -26.27 -39.04 -4.10
C SER A 556 -27.19 -38.23 -5.00
N VAL A 557 -26.77 -38.06 -6.26
CA VAL A 557 -27.50 -37.27 -7.25
C VAL A 557 -28.97 -37.70 -7.37
N PRO A 558 -29.32 -39.00 -7.48
CA PRO A 558 -30.73 -39.43 -7.60
C PRO A 558 -31.58 -39.07 -6.37
N VAL A 559 -31.02 -39.15 -5.16
CA VAL A 559 -31.75 -38.81 -3.92
C VAL A 559 -32.04 -37.30 -3.87
N TRP A 560 -31.07 -36.48 -4.29
CA TRP A 560 -31.21 -35.03 -4.32
C TRP A 560 -32.19 -34.58 -5.40
N GLN A 561 -32.16 -35.21 -6.58
CA GLN A 561 -33.13 -34.99 -7.65
C GLN A 561 -34.55 -35.29 -7.20
N ASP A 562 -34.77 -36.42 -6.53
CA ASP A 562 -36.08 -36.78 -5.98
C ASP A 562 -36.55 -35.74 -4.95
N TYR A 563 -35.68 -35.38 -4.01
CA TYR A 563 -35.98 -34.38 -2.97
C TYR A 563 -36.44 -33.04 -3.57
N TYR A 564 -35.65 -32.45 -4.48
CA TYR A 564 -36.02 -31.19 -5.13
C TYR A 564 -37.30 -31.32 -5.96
N THR A 565 -37.44 -32.40 -6.73
CA THR A 565 -38.65 -32.65 -7.55
C THR A 565 -39.91 -32.69 -6.68
N ARG A 566 -39.85 -33.38 -5.54
CA ARG A 566 -41.00 -33.53 -4.62
C ARG A 566 -41.34 -32.25 -3.87
N LEU A 567 -40.39 -31.33 -3.72
CA LEU A 567 -40.62 -29.96 -3.23
C LEU A 567 -41.12 -29.00 -4.31
N GLY A 568 -41.24 -29.44 -5.56
CA GLY A 568 -41.68 -28.61 -6.70
C GLY A 568 -40.55 -27.81 -7.35
N HIS A 569 -39.30 -27.99 -6.93
CA HIS A 569 -38.13 -27.37 -7.54
C HIS A 569 -37.71 -28.20 -8.76
N THR A 570 -38.29 -27.90 -9.93
CA THR A 570 -38.00 -28.62 -11.19
C THR A 570 -37.01 -27.92 -12.10
N GLU A 571 -36.81 -26.61 -11.93
CA GLU A 571 -35.87 -25.83 -12.74
C GLU A 571 -34.43 -26.03 -12.26
N PRO A 572 -33.44 -26.13 -13.17
CA PRO A 572 -32.04 -26.39 -12.80
C PRO A 572 -31.43 -25.34 -11.87
N ASP A 573 -31.81 -24.07 -11.98
CA ASP A 573 -31.33 -22.97 -11.14
C ASP A 573 -31.88 -23.01 -9.71
N LYS A 574 -32.84 -23.91 -9.42
CA LYS A 574 -33.43 -24.15 -8.09
C LYS A 574 -32.93 -25.44 -7.44
N ARG A 575 -31.97 -26.12 -8.06
CA ARG A 575 -31.45 -27.44 -7.63
C ARG A 575 -29.98 -27.34 -7.27
N GLY A 576 -29.72 -26.85 -6.06
CA GLY A 576 -28.36 -26.71 -5.53
C GLY A 576 -27.60 -28.03 -5.50
N LEU A 577 -26.33 -28.03 -5.89
CA LEU A 577 -25.49 -29.23 -6.03
C LEU A 577 -24.07 -29.07 -5.47
N LEU A 578 -23.81 -28.04 -4.66
CA LEU A 578 -22.47 -27.67 -4.21
C LEU A 578 -21.61 -28.86 -3.72
N PRO A 579 -22.09 -29.80 -2.88
CA PRO A 579 -21.26 -30.93 -2.46
C PRO A 579 -20.75 -31.80 -3.60
N PHE A 580 -21.57 -31.99 -4.65
CA PHE A 580 -21.20 -32.74 -5.85
C PHE A 580 -20.20 -31.97 -6.72
N ARG A 581 -20.28 -30.64 -6.72
CA ARG A 581 -19.26 -29.78 -7.34
C ARG A 581 -17.91 -29.97 -6.66
N VAL A 582 -17.86 -29.99 -5.33
CA VAL A 582 -16.62 -30.25 -4.59
C VAL A 582 -16.09 -31.67 -4.86
N GLN A 583 -16.97 -32.67 -4.98
CA GLN A 583 -16.58 -34.02 -5.41
C GLN A 583 -15.87 -34.00 -6.78
N GLN A 584 -16.42 -33.29 -7.76
CA GLN A 584 -15.81 -33.15 -9.09
C GLN A 584 -14.40 -32.55 -9.02
N PHE A 585 -14.20 -31.52 -8.19
CA PHE A 585 -12.86 -30.93 -7.97
C PHE A 585 -11.91 -31.87 -7.23
N PHE A 586 -12.40 -32.63 -6.26
CA PHE A 586 -11.59 -33.61 -5.56
C PHE A 586 -11.04 -34.67 -6.53
N ASP A 587 -11.90 -35.17 -7.43
CA ASP A 587 -11.50 -36.13 -8.45
C ASP A 587 -10.47 -35.53 -9.43
N GLU A 588 -10.60 -34.25 -9.77
CA GLU A 588 -9.61 -33.51 -10.58
C GLU A 588 -8.27 -33.35 -9.85
N LEU A 589 -8.27 -33.01 -8.55
CA LEU A 589 -7.05 -32.92 -7.74
C LEU A 589 -6.30 -34.26 -7.74
N VAL A 590 -7.02 -35.37 -7.54
CA VAL A 590 -6.47 -36.72 -7.60
C VAL A 590 -5.93 -37.04 -9.00
N ALA A 591 -6.66 -36.69 -10.05
CA ALA A 591 -6.25 -36.91 -11.44
C ALA A 591 -4.98 -36.12 -11.80
N ALA A 592 -4.88 -34.86 -11.38
CA ALA A 592 -3.74 -33.99 -11.61
C ALA A 592 -2.46 -34.56 -10.96
N VAL A 593 -2.54 -35.02 -9.71
CA VAL A 593 -1.41 -35.68 -9.04
C VAL A 593 -0.99 -36.95 -9.77
N ARG A 594 -1.94 -37.80 -10.16
CA ARG A 594 -1.65 -39.04 -10.92
C ARG A 594 -0.98 -38.74 -12.27
N ALA A 595 -1.38 -37.65 -12.92
CA ALA A 595 -0.79 -37.16 -14.16
C ALA A 595 0.54 -36.43 -13.96
N LYS A 596 0.95 -36.17 -12.71
CA LYS A 596 2.10 -35.32 -12.35
C LYS A 596 1.98 -33.91 -12.92
N ASP A 597 0.75 -33.39 -12.98
CA ASP A 597 0.44 -32.07 -13.49
C ASP A 597 0.20 -31.10 -12.33
N VAL A 598 1.25 -30.38 -11.94
CA VAL A 598 1.20 -29.42 -10.83
C VAL A 598 0.31 -28.22 -11.16
N VAL A 599 0.22 -27.84 -12.44
CA VAL A 599 -0.58 -26.67 -12.90
C VAL A 599 -2.06 -26.97 -12.72
N ARG A 600 -2.51 -28.14 -13.18
CA ARG A 600 -3.90 -28.59 -12.96
C ARG A 600 -4.23 -28.74 -11.48
N TYR A 601 -3.28 -29.23 -10.67
CA TYR A 601 -3.50 -29.36 -9.23
C TYR A 601 -3.72 -27.99 -8.57
N VAL A 602 -2.84 -27.01 -8.84
CA VAL A 602 -2.97 -25.65 -8.29
C VAL A 602 -4.26 -24.99 -8.77
N ALA A 603 -4.60 -25.12 -10.06
CA ALA A 603 -5.85 -24.60 -10.61
C ALA A 603 -7.07 -25.17 -9.88
N ALA A 604 -7.19 -26.51 -9.80
CA ALA A 604 -8.30 -27.16 -9.11
C ALA A 604 -8.34 -26.84 -7.61
N ALA A 605 -7.18 -26.72 -6.95
CA ALA A 605 -7.07 -26.42 -5.52
C ALA A 605 -7.59 -25.01 -5.22
N GLY A 606 -7.24 -24.02 -6.03
CA GLY A 606 -7.75 -22.67 -5.85
C GLY A 606 -9.22 -22.52 -6.20
N LEU A 607 -9.68 -23.16 -7.28
CA LEU A 607 -11.09 -23.08 -7.72
C LEU A 607 -12.05 -23.74 -6.72
N VAL A 608 -11.65 -24.86 -6.11
CA VAL A 608 -12.49 -25.54 -5.11
C VAL A 608 -12.64 -24.75 -3.82
N ALA A 609 -11.68 -23.87 -3.50
CA ALA A 609 -11.71 -23.05 -2.30
C ALA A 609 -12.97 -22.19 -2.21
N HIS A 610 -13.45 -21.68 -3.35
CA HIS A 610 -14.69 -20.94 -3.45
C HIS A 610 -15.88 -21.71 -2.88
N TYR A 611 -16.12 -22.92 -3.39
CA TYR A 611 -17.28 -23.72 -3.04
C TYR A 611 -17.21 -24.22 -1.59
N VAL A 612 -16.01 -24.47 -1.05
CA VAL A 612 -15.86 -24.74 0.39
C VAL A 612 -16.13 -23.49 1.22
N GLY A 613 -15.80 -22.32 0.69
CA GLY A 613 -16.17 -21.02 1.23
C GLY A 613 -17.69 -20.85 1.32
N ASP A 614 -18.40 -21.08 0.21
CA ASP A 614 -19.86 -21.11 0.18
C ASP A 614 -20.40 -22.10 1.23
N ALA A 615 -19.85 -23.31 1.30
CA ALA A 615 -20.33 -24.36 2.21
C ALA A 615 -20.16 -24.06 3.72
N CYS A 616 -19.23 -23.19 4.09
CA CYS A 616 -19.06 -22.77 5.49
C CYS A 616 -19.95 -21.58 5.88
N GLN A 617 -20.70 -21.02 4.92
CA GLN A 617 -21.71 -20.01 5.19
C GLN A 617 -23.07 -20.66 5.52
N PRO A 618 -23.76 -20.20 6.58
CA PRO A 618 -25.03 -20.82 7.01
C PRO A 618 -26.17 -20.68 5.99
N LEU A 619 -26.16 -19.63 5.16
CA LEU A 619 -27.25 -19.35 4.21
C LEU A 619 -27.14 -20.16 2.91
N HIS A 620 -25.95 -20.59 2.50
CA HIS A 620 -25.73 -21.37 1.28
C HIS A 620 -26.21 -22.83 1.38
N GLY A 621 -26.47 -23.30 2.60
CA GLY A 621 -27.08 -24.61 2.89
C GLY A 621 -28.57 -24.53 3.18
N SER A 622 -29.22 -23.37 2.92
CA SER A 622 -30.55 -23.07 3.40
C SER A 622 -31.49 -22.50 2.34
N PHE A 623 -32.75 -22.98 2.33
CA PHE A 623 -33.82 -22.36 1.54
C PHE A 623 -34.14 -20.91 1.96
N LEU A 624 -33.61 -20.46 3.11
CA LEU A 624 -33.71 -19.10 3.63
C LEU A 624 -32.59 -18.17 3.13
N ALA A 625 -31.90 -18.55 2.05
CA ALA A 625 -30.67 -17.92 1.58
C ALA A 625 -30.69 -16.39 1.53
N ASP A 626 -31.83 -15.77 1.21
CA ASP A 626 -32.00 -14.31 1.22
C ASP A 626 -33.29 -13.86 1.93
N GLY A 627 -33.70 -14.57 2.99
CA GLY A 627 -34.91 -14.29 3.78
C GLY A 627 -36.07 -15.25 3.54
N LEU A 628 -37.21 -14.96 4.15
CA LEU A 628 -38.46 -15.72 4.01
C LEU A 628 -39.22 -15.34 2.72
N GLU A 629 -40.06 -16.26 2.23
CA GLU A 629 -40.89 -16.03 1.02
C GLU A 629 -41.83 -14.82 1.13
N ASP A 630 -42.26 -14.46 2.35
CA ASP A 630 -43.10 -13.28 2.60
C ASP A 630 -42.33 -11.95 2.54
N GLY A 631 -41.02 -12.00 2.27
CA GLY A 631 -40.12 -10.85 2.18
C GLY A 631 -39.43 -10.49 3.50
N THR A 632 -39.76 -11.16 4.61
CA THR A 632 -39.11 -10.95 5.90
C THR A 632 -37.63 -11.30 5.80
N GLY A 633 -36.79 -10.35 6.17
CA GLY A 633 -35.34 -10.50 6.15
C GLY A 633 -34.70 -10.46 4.76
N LYS A 634 -35.42 -9.99 3.74
CA LYS A 634 -34.87 -9.80 2.39
C LYS A 634 -33.59 -8.95 2.38
N GLY A 635 -32.53 -9.47 1.78
CA GLY A 635 -31.21 -8.85 1.71
C GLY A 635 -30.24 -9.26 2.83
N VAL A 636 -30.65 -10.18 3.72
CA VAL A 636 -29.79 -10.67 4.81
C VAL A 636 -28.49 -11.29 4.28
N HIS A 637 -28.53 -11.95 3.12
CA HIS A 637 -27.37 -12.61 2.51
C HIS A 637 -26.20 -11.66 2.35
N SER A 638 -26.43 -10.56 1.61
CA SER A 638 -25.38 -9.58 1.31
C SER A 638 -25.04 -8.72 2.53
N ALA A 639 -25.98 -8.50 3.44
CA ALA A 639 -25.71 -7.78 4.68
C ALA A 639 -24.77 -8.58 5.60
N TYR A 640 -24.99 -9.88 5.74
CA TYR A 640 -24.18 -10.77 6.55
C TYR A 640 -22.84 -11.10 5.88
N GLU A 641 -22.83 -11.59 4.64
CA GLU A 641 -21.63 -12.21 4.04
C GLU A 641 -20.74 -11.23 3.28
N SER A 642 -21.26 -10.04 2.96
CA SER A 642 -20.47 -8.97 2.37
C SER A 642 -20.28 -7.84 3.38
N THR A 643 -21.34 -7.09 3.69
CA THR A 643 -21.17 -5.78 4.34
C THR A 643 -20.74 -5.88 5.81
N MET A 644 -21.25 -6.85 6.56
CA MET A 644 -20.83 -7.07 7.95
C MET A 644 -19.39 -7.57 8.01
N ILE A 645 -19.04 -8.54 7.17
CA ILE A 645 -17.69 -9.10 7.15
C ILE A 645 -16.67 -8.03 6.72
N ASP A 646 -16.95 -7.24 5.70
CA ASP A 646 -16.08 -6.12 5.27
C ASP A 646 -15.85 -5.09 6.38
N ARG A 647 -16.82 -4.93 7.28
CA ARG A 647 -16.76 -3.98 8.38
C ARG A 647 -15.95 -4.48 9.57
N HIS A 648 -15.93 -5.80 9.80
CA HIS A 648 -15.28 -6.45 10.95
C HIS A 648 -14.11 -7.37 10.52
N ASP A 649 -13.49 -7.06 9.38
CA ASP A 649 -12.41 -7.81 8.75
C ASP A 649 -11.24 -8.07 9.72
N VAL A 650 -10.83 -7.05 10.47
CA VAL A 650 -9.74 -7.11 11.46
C VAL A 650 -10.06 -8.12 12.57
N GLU A 651 -11.25 -8.03 13.16
CA GLU A 651 -11.70 -8.93 14.20
C GLU A 651 -11.82 -10.37 13.67
N ILE A 652 -12.30 -10.54 12.44
CA ILE A 652 -12.48 -11.85 11.82
C ILE A 652 -11.13 -12.51 11.55
N VAL A 653 -10.17 -11.83 10.89
CA VAL A 653 -8.86 -12.40 10.60
C VAL A 653 -8.09 -12.72 11.87
N SER A 654 -8.05 -11.79 12.83
CA SER A 654 -7.37 -12.04 14.10
C SER A 654 -8.06 -13.17 14.88
N GLY A 655 -9.38 -13.28 14.79
CA GLY A 655 -10.17 -14.35 15.36
C GLY A 655 -9.87 -15.71 14.72
N ILE A 656 -9.84 -15.80 13.39
CA ILE A 656 -9.55 -17.04 12.65
C ILE A 656 -8.12 -17.48 12.93
N ALA A 657 -7.13 -16.57 12.86
CA ALA A 657 -5.74 -16.90 13.16
C ALA A 657 -5.60 -17.50 14.57
N ARG A 658 -6.29 -16.93 15.55
CA ARG A 658 -6.34 -17.47 16.93
C ARG A 658 -7.07 -18.80 17.02
N ALA A 659 -8.18 -18.96 16.31
CA ALA A 659 -8.97 -20.20 16.31
C ALA A 659 -8.21 -21.36 15.63
N LEU A 660 -7.35 -21.05 14.68
CA LEU A 660 -6.51 -22.03 13.96
C LEU A 660 -5.22 -22.38 14.70
N ASP A 661 -4.78 -21.56 15.65
CA ASP A 661 -3.58 -21.84 16.45
C ASP A 661 -3.75 -23.14 17.24
N GLY A 662 -2.88 -24.12 16.96
CA GLY A 662 -2.95 -25.46 17.55
C GLY A 662 -4.13 -26.35 17.10
N ALA A 663 -5.02 -25.88 16.21
CA ALA A 663 -6.16 -26.66 15.74
C ALA A 663 -5.73 -27.82 14.83
N ALA A 664 -6.26 -29.03 15.03
CA ALA A 664 -5.97 -30.18 14.18
C ALA A 664 -6.87 -30.21 12.93
N LEU A 665 -6.36 -30.79 11.83
CA LEU A 665 -7.20 -31.07 10.67
C LEU A 665 -8.25 -32.17 11.01
N PRO A 666 -9.45 -32.10 10.41
CA PRO A 666 -10.39 -33.20 10.43
C PRO A 666 -9.79 -34.49 9.82
N PRO A 667 -10.37 -35.67 10.10
CA PRO A 667 -9.95 -36.92 9.47
C PRO A 667 -9.94 -36.82 7.94
N LEU A 668 -8.86 -37.31 7.32
CA LEU A 668 -8.72 -37.31 5.88
C LEU A 668 -9.77 -38.22 5.21
N VAL A 669 -10.19 -37.82 4.01
CA VAL A 669 -11.06 -38.60 3.13
C VAL A 669 -10.25 -39.27 2.02
N THR A 670 -10.84 -40.25 1.35
CA THR A 670 -10.16 -41.10 0.36
C THR A 670 -10.75 -41.05 -1.03
N SER A 671 -11.93 -40.48 -1.19
CA SER A 671 -12.64 -40.39 -2.48
C SER A 671 -13.42 -39.09 -2.61
N GLY A 672 -13.77 -38.72 -3.85
CA GLY A 672 -14.62 -37.56 -4.10
C GLY A 672 -16.01 -37.71 -3.45
N ALA A 673 -16.56 -38.92 -3.36
CA ALA A 673 -17.84 -39.15 -2.68
C ALA A 673 -17.74 -38.82 -1.17
N GLU A 674 -16.65 -39.22 -0.51
CA GLU A 674 -16.39 -38.85 0.88
C GLU A 674 -16.13 -37.35 1.04
N ALA A 675 -15.56 -36.69 0.03
CA ALA A 675 -15.42 -35.23 0.00
C ALA A 675 -16.79 -34.53 -0.05
N ALA A 676 -17.74 -35.00 -0.87
CA ALA A 676 -19.11 -34.47 -0.87
C ALA A 676 -19.79 -34.64 0.50
N VAL A 677 -19.63 -35.80 1.13
CA VAL A 677 -20.14 -36.06 2.50
C VAL A 677 -19.51 -35.10 3.51
N ALA A 678 -18.21 -34.85 3.42
CA ALA A 678 -17.51 -33.91 4.29
C ALA A 678 -18.06 -32.48 4.15
N VAL A 679 -18.41 -32.06 2.93
CA VAL A 679 -19.02 -30.76 2.66
C VAL A 679 -20.44 -30.66 3.21
N VAL A 680 -21.27 -31.70 3.07
CA VAL A 680 -22.60 -31.73 3.72
C VAL A 680 -22.47 -31.62 5.24
N ARG A 681 -21.49 -32.29 5.84
CA ARG A 681 -21.20 -32.18 7.27
C ARG A 681 -20.69 -30.79 7.66
N LEU A 682 -19.94 -30.09 6.80
CA LEU A 682 -19.53 -28.71 7.03
C LEU A 682 -20.75 -27.77 7.02
N MET A 683 -21.65 -27.93 6.06
CA MET A 683 -22.90 -27.17 6.00
C MET A 683 -23.77 -27.41 7.24
N ASP A 684 -23.85 -28.66 7.72
CA ASP A 684 -24.56 -29.00 8.95
C ASP A 684 -23.97 -28.35 10.20
N ARG A 685 -22.65 -28.38 10.36
CA ARG A 685 -21.96 -27.69 11.46
C ARG A 685 -22.15 -26.18 11.38
N SER A 686 -22.11 -25.61 10.17
CA SER A 686 -22.28 -24.17 9.96
C SER A 686 -23.70 -23.71 10.32
N ALA A 687 -24.72 -24.44 9.86
CA ALA A 687 -26.12 -24.16 10.20
C ALA A 687 -26.47 -24.46 11.67
N THR A 688 -25.74 -25.37 12.33
CA THR A 688 -25.88 -25.62 13.77
C THR A 688 -25.24 -24.51 14.60
N ALA A 689 -24.08 -24.02 14.17
CA ALA A 689 -23.39 -22.91 14.83
C ALA A 689 -24.16 -21.59 14.68
N ILE A 690 -24.70 -21.33 13.48
CA ILE A 690 -25.49 -20.15 13.17
C ILE A 690 -26.78 -20.61 12.50
N ASP A 691 -27.88 -20.67 13.27
CA ASP A 691 -29.20 -21.01 12.74
C ASP A 691 -29.62 -19.98 11.66
N PRO A 692 -29.82 -20.40 10.40
CA PRO A 692 -30.24 -19.50 9.32
C PRO A 692 -31.52 -18.71 9.66
N ARG A 693 -32.46 -19.31 10.37
CA ARG A 693 -33.70 -18.63 10.78
C ARG A 693 -33.42 -17.57 11.84
N ALA A 694 -32.54 -17.85 12.80
CA ALA A 694 -32.12 -16.87 13.79
C ALA A 694 -31.39 -15.68 13.14
N LEU A 695 -30.54 -15.95 12.15
CA LEU A 695 -29.84 -14.93 11.37
C LEU A 695 -30.82 -14.02 10.60
N VAL A 696 -31.75 -14.61 9.86
CA VAL A 696 -32.84 -13.90 9.17
C VAL A 696 -33.65 -13.05 10.15
N SER A 697 -34.00 -13.61 11.31
CA SER A 697 -34.82 -12.91 12.32
C SER A 697 -34.07 -11.73 12.94
N ALA A 698 -32.79 -11.91 13.25
CA ALA A 698 -31.94 -10.85 13.79
C ALA A 698 -31.77 -9.70 12.80
N TYR A 699 -31.54 -10.00 11.52
CA TYR A 699 -31.50 -9.00 10.47
C TYR A 699 -32.86 -8.28 10.33
N ALA A 700 -33.97 -9.03 10.24
CA ALA A 700 -35.31 -8.45 10.09
C ALA A 700 -35.73 -7.55 11.27
N ALA A 701 -35.25 -7.85 12.48
CA ALA A 701 -35.53 -7.04 13.67
C ALA A 701 -34.93 -5.64 13.61
N VAL A 702 -33.86 -5.45 12.85
CA VAL A 702 -33.17 -4.17 12.71
C VAL A 702 -33.36 -3.55 11.32
N ALA A 703 -33.45 -4.33 10.24
CA ALA A 703 -33.55 -3.79 8.89
C ALA A 703 -34.79 -2.88 8.71
N THR A 704 -34.58 -1.70 8.13
CA THR A 704 -35.66 -0.73 7.85
C THR A 704 -36.19 -0.82 6.42
N LYS A 705 -35.48 -1.54 5.57
CA LYS A 705 -35.80 -1.77 4.15
C LYS A 705 -35.17 -3.08 3.67
N PRO A 706 -35.66 -3.68 2.58
CA PRO A 706 -34.95 -4.78 1.92
C PRO A 706 -33.53 -4.38 1.52
N GLY A 707 -32.55 -5.24 1.79
CA GLY A 707 -31.12 -4.95 1.55
C GLY A 707 -30.54 -3.82 2.42
N ASP A 708 -31.06 -3.61 3.64
CA ASP A 708 -30.49 -2.65 4.59
C ASP A 708 -29.15 -3.15 5.12
N SER A 709 -28.06 -2.60 4.60
CA SER A 709 -26.69 -2.91 5.01
C SER A 709 -26.05 -1.78 5.84
N THR A 710 -26.86 -0.96 6.50
CA THR A 710 -26.36 0.13 7.34
C THR A 710 -25.51 -0.38 8.51
N VAL A 711 -24.64 0.47 9.03
CA VAL A 711 -23.80 0.20 10.22
C VAL A 711 -24.61 -0.38 11.38
N ARG A 712 -25.81 0.13 11.61
CA ARG A 712 -26.71 -0.39 12.65
C ARG A 712 -27.08 -1.86 12.43
N VAL A 713 -27.32 -2.26 11.18
CA VAL A 713 -27.65 -3.64 10.84
C VAL A 713 -26.42 -4.52 10.96
N THR A 714 -25.28 -4.09 10.40
CA THR A 714 -24.04 -4.88 10.44
C THR A 714 -23.50 -5.03 11.86
N ASP A 715 -23.51 -3.97 12.69
CA ASP A 715 -23.11 -4.05 14.10
C ASP A 715 -24.06 -4.95 14.91
N ALA A 716 -25.36 -4.96 14.60
CA ALA A 716 -26.33 -5.82 15.27
C ALA A 716 -26.10 -7.31 14.91
N LEU A 717 -25.86 -7.61 13.64
CA LEU A 717 -25.50 -8.95 13.19
C LEU A 717 -24.17 -9.40 13.78
N TRP A 718 -23.16 -8.53 13.80
CA TRP A 718 -21.86 -8.82 14.38
C TRP A 718 -21.95 -9.08 15.89
N THR A 719 -22.72 -8.27 16.61
CA THR A 719 -22.95 -8.47 18.05
C THR A 719 -23.61 -9.82 18.33
N ALA A 720 -24.53 -10.26 17.47
CA ALA A 720 -25.24 -11.53 17.64
C ALA A 720 -24.42 -12.75 17.20
N PHE A 721 -23.66 -12.65 16.10
CA PHE A 721 -23.08 -13.81 15.42
C PHE A 721 -21.56 -13.74 15.21
N GLY A 722 -20.89 -12.60 15.42
CA GLY A 722 -19.48 -12.40 15.06
C GLY A 722 -18.51 -13.49 15.55
N PRO A 723 -18.52 -13.88 16.84
CA PRO A 723 -17.70 -14.99 17.32
C PRO A 723 -18.03 -16.35 16.67
N LEU A 724 -19.31 -16.59 16.36
CA LEU A 724 -19.75 -17.80 15.67
C LEU A 724 -19.31 -17.78 14.20
N THR A 725 -19.36 -16.61 13.55
CA THR A 725 -18.87 -16.37 12.19
C THR A 725 -17.38 -16.69 12.09
N ILE A 726 -16.56 -16.26 13.06
CA ILE A 726 -15.15 -16.65 13.14
C ILE A 726 -15.00 -18.17 13.21
N GLY A 727 -15.82 -18.83 14.04
CA GLY A 727 -15.79 -20.28 14.21
C GLY A 727 -16.09 -21.05 12.93
N VAL A 728 -17.16 -20.69 12.21
CA VAL A 728 -17.54 -21.38 10.97
C VAL A 728 -16.52 -21.14 9.84
N LEU A 729 -15.93 -19.94 9.76
CA LEU A 729 -14.86 -19.65 8.79
C LEU A 729 -13.58 -20.45 9.08
N ALA A 730 -13.19 -20.58 10.35
CA ALA A 730 -12.05 -21.41 10.74
C ALA A 730 -12.29 -22.90 10.42
N ASP A 731 -13.50 -23.41 10.66
CA ASP A 731 -13.89 -24.78 10.32
C ASP A 731 -13.89 -25.01 8.78
N GLY A 732 -14.32 -24.01 8.01
CA GLY A 732 -14.20 -23.99 6.55
C GLY A 732 -12.75 -24.10 6.09
N ALA A 733 -11.84 -23.30 6.64
CA ALA A 733 -10.40 -23.34 6.32
C ALA A 733 -9.76 -24.71 6.65
N LEU A 734 -10.10 -25.30 7.80
CA LEU A 734 -9.63 -26.64 8.19
C LEU A 734 -10.18 -27.73 7.26
N THR A 735 -11.45 -27.64 6.87
CA THR A 735 -12.08 -28.59 5.94
C THR A 735 -11.45 -28.49 4.55
N LEU A 736 -11.19 -27.28 4.05
CA LEU A 736 -10.52 -27.06 2.77
C LEU A 736 -9.10 -27.65 2.75
N ALA A 737 -8.30 -27.38 3.79
CA ALA A 737 -6.96 -27.94 3.93
C ALA A 737 -6.98 -29.47 4.00
N MET A 738 -7.96 -30.05 4.72
CA MET A 738 -8.18 -31.49 4.77
C MET A 738 -8.48 -32.07 3.38
N LEU A 739 -9.31 -31.40 2.56
CA LEU A 739 -9.63 -31.88 1.20
C LEU A 739 -8.41 -31.88 0.27
N TRP A 740 -7.64 -30.79 0.25
CA TRP A 740 -6.40 -30.71 -0.54
C TRP A 740 -5.42 -31.81 -0.15
N GLN A 741 -5.24 -32.00 1.17
CA GLN A 741 -4.33 -33.00 1.70
C GLN A 741 -4.80 -34.43 1.42
N SER A 742 -6.10 -34.68 1.53
CA SER A 742 -6.72 -35.96 1.22
C SER A 742 -6.48 -36.36 -0.23
N ALA A 743 -6.73 -35.43 -1.18
CA ALA A 743 -6.48 -35.69 -2.60
C ALA A 743 -4.99 -35.91 -2.91
N TRP A 744 -4.11 -35.08 -2.34
CA TRP A 744 -2.65 -35.21 -2.48
C TRP A 744 -2.18 -36.59 -2.02
N LYS A 745 -2.62 -37.02 -0.84
CA LYS A 745 -2.25 -38.32 -0.25
C LYS A 745 -2.84 -39.49 -1.03
N ALA A 746 -4.12 -39.43 -1.42
CA ALA A 746 -4.81 -40.49 -2.15
C ALA A 746 -4.15 -40.82 -3.50
N ALA A 747 -3.45 -39.85 -4.11
CA ALA A 747 -2.75 -40.02 -5.37
C ALA A 747 -1.22 -40.14 -5.24
N GLY A 748 -0.68 -40.17 -4.02
CA GLY A 748 0.77 -40.31 -3.77
C GLY A 748 1.59 -39.08 -4.13
N GLY A 749 1.07 -37.87 -3.88
CA GLY A 749 1.68 -36.60 -4.27
C GLY A 749 3.13 -36.40 -3.83
N ASP A 750 3.49 -36.86 -2.62
CA ASP A 750 4.86 -36.76 -2.12
C ASP A 750 5.87 -37.57 -2.95
N ALA A 751 5.44 -38.67 -3.55
CA ALA A 751 6.24 -39.47 -4.47
C ALA A 751 6.14 -38.96 -5.93
N ALA A 752 5.03 -38.31 -6.28
CA ALA A 752 4.76 -37.83 -7.64
C ALA A 752 5.63 -36.63 -8.04
N PHE A 753 5.92 -35.72 -7.09
CA PHE A 753 6.62 -34.46 -7.36
C PHE A 753 7.96 -34.34 -6.62
N SER A 754 8.99 -33.85 -7.31
CA SER A 754 10.27 -33.47 -6.68
C SER A 754 10.16 -32.07 -6.08
N SER A 755 10.97 -31.75 -5.06
CA SER A 755 10.90 -30.44 -4.39
C SER A 755 11.17 -29.27 -5.34
N GLY A 756 12.00 -29.47 -6.38
CA GLY A 756 12.27 -28.44 -7.40
C GLY A 756 11.11 -28.15 -8.35
N ALA A 757 10.08 -29.01 -8.40
CA ALA A 757 8.86 -28.79 -9.19
C ALA A 757 7.78 -28.01 -8.42
N LEU A 758 7.98 -27.76 -7.12
CA LEU A 758 7.02 -27.10 -6.23
C LEU A 758 7.29 -25.60 -6.19
N THR A 759 7.10 -24.94 -7.33
CA THR A 759 7.31 -23.51 -7.50
C THR A 759 5.99 -22.79 -7.76
N ALA A 760 6.05 -21.47 -7.78
CA ALA A 760 4.95 -20.65 -8.23
C ALA A 760 4.61 -20.99 -9.69
N VAL A 761 3.34 -21.24 -9.98
CA VAL A 761 2.85 -21.61 -11.32
C VAL A 761 2.72 -20.35 -12.20
N ASP A 762 2.86 -20.46 -13.52
CA ASP A 762 2.60 -19.32 -14.39
C ASP A 762 1.10 -18.95 -14.39
N THR A 763 0.78 -17.67 -14.19
CA THR A 763 -0.61 -17.20 -14.11
C THR A 763 -1.35 -17.36 -15.44
N ALA A 764 -0.65 -17.22 -16.58
CA ALA A 764 -1.24 -17.43 -17.89
C ALA A 764 -1.65 -18.90 -18.12
N ALA A 765 -0.87 -19.85 -17.58
CA ALA A 765 -1.20 -21.28 -17.64
C ALA A 765 -2.45 -21.61 -16.80
N LEU A 766 -2.58 -21.02 -15.61
CA LEU A 766 -3.77 -21.15 -14.77
C LEU A 766 -5.00 -20.51 -15.41
N GLN A 767 -4.84 -19.32 -16.01
CA GLN A 767 -5.88 -18.62 -16.75
C GLN A 767 -6.41 -19.45 -17.92
N ALA A 768 -5.51 -20.03 -18.72
CA ALA A 768 -5.89 -20.88 -19.84
C ALA A 768 -6.75 -22.08 -19.40
N LEU A 769 -6.52 -22.62 -18.19
CA LEU A 769 -7.32 -23.71 -17.64
C LEU A 769 -8.73 -23.24 -17.24
N TYR A 770 -8.86 -22.19 -16.42
CA TYR A 770 -10.20 -21.78 -15.97
C TYR A 770 -11.06 -21.14 -17.08
N GLU A 771 -10.43 -20.62 -18.14
CA GLU A 771 -11.11 -20.13 -19.33
C GLU A 771 -11.56 -21.26 -20.27
N ASP A 772 -11.03 -22.48 -20.15
CA ASP A 772 -11.45 -23.65 -20.91
C ASP A 772 -12.72 -24.26 -20.29
N PRO A 773 -13.87 -24.24 -20.99
CA PRO A 773 -15.10 -24.84 -20.49
C PRO A 773 -15.01 -26.36 -20.27
N ALA A 774 -14.05 -27.05 -20.88
CA ALA A 774 -13.83 -28.47 -20.70
C ALA A 774 -13.06 -28.81 -19.40
N PHE A 775 -12.31 -27.85 -18.84
CA PHE A 775 -11.65 -28.02 -17.56
C PHE A 775 -12.68 -27.85 -16.43
N VAL A 776 -12.90 -28.91 -15.66
CA VAL A 776 -13.89 -28.97 -14.56
C VAL A 776 -15.23 -28.32 -14.94
N PRO A 777 -15.96 -28.84 -15.94
CA PRO A 777 -17.14 -28.18 -16.51
C PRO A 777 -18.19 -27.92 -15.43
N SER A 778 -18.86 -26.77 -15.52
CA SER A 778 -20.01 -26.44 -14.68
C SER A 778 -21.22 -27.19 -15.21
N LEU A 779 -21.93 -27.86 -14.31
CA LEU A 779 -23.01 -28.78 -14.65
C LEU A 779 -24.18 -28.53 -13.71
N THR A 780 -25.38 -28.84 -14.19
CA THR A 780 -26.56 -28.89 -13.33
C THR A 780 -26.63 -30.23 -12.59
N LEU A 781 -27.50 -30.33 -11.59
CA LEU A 781 -27.71 -31.58 -10.85
C LEU A 781 -28.08 -32.75 -11.78
N ASP A 782 -28.82 -32.47 -12.85
CA ASP A 782 -29.27 -33.48 -13.81
C ASP A 782 -28.17 -33.96 -14.77
N GLU A 783 -27.05 -33.23 -14.85
CA GLU A 783 -25.95 -33.47 -15.78
C GLU A 783 -24.68 -33.98 -15.08
N ILE A 784 -24.50 -33.70 -13.78
CA ILE A 784 -23.24 -33.99 -13.07
C ILE A 784 -23.02 -35.50 -12.81
N GLY A 785 -24.09 -36.27 -12.64
CA GLY A 785 -24.03 -37.70 -12.26
C GLY A 785 -23.08 -38.56 -13.12
N PRO A 786 -23.19 -38.55 -14.46
CA PRO A 786 -22.29 -39.28 -15.36
C PRO A 786 -20.80 -38.88 -15.24
N VAL A 787 -20.51 -37.62 -14.90
CA VAL A 787 -19.13 -37.14 -14.74
C VAL A 787 -18.51 -37.70 -13.46
N LEU A 788 -19.28 -37.75 -12.37
CA LEU A 788 -18.84 -38.32 -11.09
C LEU A 788 -18.62 -39.83 -11.16
N GLN A 789 -19.29 -40.53 -12.08
CA GLN A 789 -19.16 -41.97 -12.28
C GLN A 789 -18.02 -42.36 -13.24
N SER A 790 -17.49 -41.41 -14.03
CA SER A 790 -16.51 -41.66 -15.10
C SER A 790 -15.06 -41.30 -14.75
N ALA A 791 -14.80 -40.69 -13.59
CA ALA A 791 -13.45 -40.51 -13.05
C ALA A 791 -12.79 -41.90 -12.83
N PRO A 792 -11.50 -42.10 -13.20
CA PRO A 792 -11.04 -43.40 -13.65
C PRO A 792 -10.97 -44.43 -12.52
N SER A 793 -11.92 -45.37 -12.58
CA SER A 793 -11.63 -46.76 -12.23
C SER A 793 -10.57 -47.30 -13.20
N SER A 794 -9.44 -47.72 -12.63
CA SER A 794 -8.38 -48.56 -13.19
C SER A 794 -8.46 -48.94 -14.70
N GLY A 795 -7.56 -48.36 -15.49
CA GLY A 795 -6.79 -49.02 -16.57
C GLY A 795 -7.52 -49.77 -17.69
N ARG A 796 -7.58 -49.16 -18.88
CA ARG A 796 -7.27 -49.84 -20.16
C ARG A 796 -6.99 -48.83 -21.28
N SER A 797 -5.76 -48.89 -21.80
CA SER A 797 -5.28 -48.16 -22.97
C SER A 797 -6.10 -48.47 -24.22
N ARG A 798 -6.51 -47.45 -24.99
CA ARG A 798 -6.92 -47.60 -26.39
C ARG A 798 -6.05 -46.70 -27.26
N THR A 799 -5.19 -47.35 -28.04
CA THR A 799 -4.37 -46.80 -29.11
C THR A 799 -5.24 -46.26 -30.26
N SER A 800 -4.88 -45.08 -30.76
CA SER A 800 -5.49 -44.38 -31.90
C SER A 800 -5.19 -45.05 -33.24
N GLY A 801 -6.23 -45.41 -34.00
CA GLY A 801 -6.13 -45.78 -35.41
C GLY A 801 -6.49 -44.59 -36.31
N ALA A 802 -5.52 -44.10 -37.08
CA ALA A 802 -5.68 -43.02 -38.05
C ALA A 802 -6.57 -43.44 -39.24
N ARG A 803 -7.50 -42.56 -39.67
CA ARG A 803 -8.25 -42.72 -40.93
C ARG A 803 -8.00 -41.54 -41.87
N ARG A 804 -7.39 -41.86 -43.02
CA ARG A 804 -7.15 -40.99 -44.19
C ARG A 804 -8.48 -40.47 -44.77
N LYS A 805 -8.51 -39.18 -45.15
CA LYS A 805 -9.53 -38.56 -45.99
C LYS A 805 -9.18 -38.76 -47.48
N THR A 806 -10.13 -39.24 -48.28
CA THR A 806 -10.07 -39.23 -49.75
C THR A 806 -11.05 -38.20 -50.30
N ALA A 807 -10.55 -37.35 -51.20
CA ALA A 807 -11.29 -36.32 -51.90
C ALA A 807 -12.13 -36.92 -53.06
N GLN A 808 -13.34 -36.39 -53.26
CA GLN A 808 -14.24 -36.76 -54.35
C GLN A 808 -14.39 -35.58 -55.33
N LYS A 809 -14.01 -35.81 -56.59
CA LYS A 809 -14.22 -34.91 -57.74
C LYS A 809 -15.68 -34.96 -58.20
N LYS A 810 -16.25 -33.80 -58.56
CA LYS A 810 -17.50 -33.65 -59.33
C LYS A 810 -17.18 -33.37 -60.80
N THR A 811 -17.90 -34.01 -61.72
CA THR A 811 -18.58 -33.45 -62.92
C THR A 811 -19.18 -34.62 -63.74
N PRO A 812 -20.16 -34.40 -64.64
CA PRO A 812 -20.70 -33.13 -65.16
C PRO A 812 -21.83 -32.53 -64.33
#